data_AF-A0A5S4H5H1-F1
#
_entry.id   AF-A0A5S4H5H1-F1
#
_cell.length_a   1.000
_cell.length_b   1.000
_cell.length_c   1.000
_cell.angle_alpha   90.00
_cell.angle_beta   90.00
_cell.angle_gamma   90.00
#
_symmetry.space_group_name_H-M   'P 1'
#
loop_
_entity.id
_entity.type
_entity.pdbx_description
1 polymer ?
#
loop_
_entity_poly.entity_id
_entity_poly.type
_entity_poly.pdbx_seq_one_letter_code
_entity_poly.pdbx_strand_id
1 'polypeptide(L)'
;MEQHLRTNAAEVMTSKDDAKYVPLSLPAGATGAERKGFLRLCHLLAHARFDPDMPLDHAFWIRAAELDDLYNKPRLAAAAHTVIDLVDQGWTVTVDRHGPLLSPPQTHTDRETEKARIRRQEHLRRDAQLRQPSVRRFIQSMERSHQHGSRLVSIFNLMRDGHELADALASAPEASDVIQPYVQIVDTSSTCELTGFKLHDIWRYFRHTWSNAYSTVPGRSMPILIRDAATVHHAVIGLAAISSPVVQIAERDNWMQWDTKQFVATVEAEPTDKVARWLARRIKTQRCEIYVDDLLRDGVLQPNDLKEPTPDVVARLRADAERHRAKHHRGGTIREVRNIGTDAWIERAETHLFRSKRSTLLAETLEIQGLLGSYLGPKPTAAELRKALADPKAKTQIGRVARRARGERVGTVIADLTVCGAIAPYNALAAGKLVGALAVSPTVLAAYRAKYSRPSEIASAMAGRPITREARLAFVGTTSLYGTGSSQYNRLFWPASAMGGPGDARMGFHELGRSRSFGTSHFSDATVDALVRLSELSGGLVRVNSLFGEGVSPRLRKVRLGLAALGWPSNELLKHGRERILYGVPLVENVRDYSLGIDQEPVYLLDPEPHDAGTAVAEWWQTRWARKRAAQEHVQEAMRQHRLVRPVRHGARVPAPGDEELLPVGSSRSANEG
;
A
#
# COMPACT_ATOMS: atom_id res chain seq x y z
N MET A 1 -19.16 -4.43 23.73
CA MET A 1 -18.41 -5.52 23.07
C MET A 1 -17.78 -5.01 21.76
N GLU A 2 -16.99 -3.93 21.86
CA GLU A 2 -16.18 -3.37 20.77
C GLU A 2 -14.73 -3.10 21.21
N GLN A 3 -14.33 -3.73 22.32
CA GLN A 3 -13.01 -3.62 22.92
C GLN A 3 -11.98 -4.59 22.29
N HIS A 4 -12.37 -5.43 21.32
CA HIS A 4 -11.50 -6.46 20.72
C HIS A 4 -11.02 -6.19 19.28
N LEU A 5 -11.23 -4.99 18.73
CA LEU A 5 -10.64 -4.59 17.43
C LEU A 5 -9.48 -3.59 17.55
N ARG A 6 -9.05 -3.26 18.77
CA ARG A 6 -7.83 -2.49 19.03
C ARG A 6 -6.72 -3.44 19.48
N THR A 7 -5.99 -4.02 18.53
CA THR A 7 -4.76 -4.75 18.84
C THR A 7 -3.70 -3.73 19.24
N ASN A 8 -3.32 -3.73 20.51
CA ASN A 8 -2.11 -3.08 20.99
C ASN A 8 -0.92 -3.71 20.25
N ALA A 9 -0.27 -2.94 19.38
CA ALA A 9 0.97 -3.33 18.70
C ALA A 9 2.20 -3.14 19.60
N ALA A 10 2.07 -3.36 20.90
CA ALA A 10 3.13 -3.18 21.88
C ALA A 10 3.07 -4.29 22.93
N GLU A 11 3.45 -5.49 22.54
CA GLU A 11 4.02 -6.46 23.46
C GLU A 11 5.44 -6.73 23.01
N VAL A 12 6.36 -6.40 23.91
CA VAL A 12 7.77 -6.78 23.87
C VAL A 12 7.78 -8.31 24.02
N MET A 13 8.23 -9.02 23.00
CA MET A 13 8.57 -10.43 23.13
C MET A 13 9.98 -10.69 22.61
N THR A 14 10.71 -11.34 23.50
CA THR A 14 12.09 -11.76 23.51
C THR A 14 12.47 -12.64 22.32
N SER A 15 13.71 -12.48 21.87
CA SER A 15 14.40 -13.37 20.93
C SER A 15 14.45 -14.81 21.44
N LYS A 16 13.77 -15.73 20.74
CA LYS A 16 14.13 -17.15 20.61
C LYS A 16 13.32 -17.77 19.45
N ASP A 17 14.03 -18.42 18.53
CA ASP A 17 13.53 -19.16 17.36
C ASP A 17 12.72 -20.41 17.76
N ASP A 18 11.52 -20.24 18.31
CA ASP A 18 10.54 -21.33 18.32
C ASP A 18 9.68 -21.21 17.06
N ALA A 19 9.81 -22.18 16.16
CA ALA A 19 8.93 -22.28 14.99
C ALA A 19 7.48 -22.38 15.50
N LYS A 20 6.73 -21.28 15.40
CA LYS A 20 5.37 -21.19 15.91
C LYS A 20 4.46 -22.03 15.00
N TYR A 21 4.20 -23.27 15.40
CA TYR A 21 3.24 -24.13 14.72
C TYR A 21 1.82 -23.59 14.91
N VAL A 22 1.05 -23.57 13.82
CA VAL A 22 -0.37 -23.21 13.82
C VAL A 22 -1.19 -24.48 13.64
N PRO A 23 -1.96 -24.93 14.66
CA PRO A 23 -2.84 -26.08 14.50
C PRO A 23 -3.99 -25.76 13.55
N LEU A 24 -4.26 -26.67 12.62
CA LEU A 24 -5.29 -26.55 11.60
C LEU A 24 -6.52 -27.41 11.91
N SER A 25 -7.17 -27.17 13.05
CA SER A 25 -8.41 -27.88 13.36
C SER A 25 -9.61 -27.23 12.66
N LEU A 26 -10.52 -28.04 12.11
CA LEU A 26 -11.82 -27.53 11.63
C LEU A 26 -12.72 -27.18 12.84
N PRO A 27 -13.54 -26.11 12.75
CA PRO A 27 -14.38 -25.67 13.86
C PRO A 27 -15.42 -26.73 14.25
N ALA A 28 -16.00 -26.63 15.46
CA ALA A 28 -16.89 -27.66 16.03
C ALA A 28 -18.05 -28.07 15.10
N GLY A 29 -18.60 -27.14 14.31
CA GLY A 29 -19.68 -27.41 13.36
C GLY A 29 -19.28 -28.23 12.11
N ALA A 30 -18.01 -28.63 11.95
CA ALA A 30 -17.58 -29.50 10.86
C ALA A 30 -17.90 -30.99 11.16
N THR A 31 -18.49 -31.66 10.17
CA THR A 31 -18.84 -33.08 10.20
C THR A 31 -17.60 -33.99 10.24
N GLY A 32 -17.76 -35.24 10.65
CA GLY A 32 -16.67 -36.24 10.62
C GLY A 32 -16.10 -36.45 9.21
N ALA A 33 -16.95 -36.40 8.18
CA ALA A 33 -16.55 -36.51 6.78
C ALA A 33 -15.67 -35.31 6.35
N GLU A 34 -16.04 -34.08 6.72
CA GLU A 34 -15.23 -32.89 6.43
C GLU A 34 -13.85 -32.97 7.12
N ARG A 35 -13.81 -33.42 8.38
CA ARG A 35 -12.54 -33.59 9.12
C ARG A 35 -11.63 -34.63 8.45
N LYS A 36 -12.18 -35.79 8.06
CA LYS A 36 -11.43 -36.85 7.38
C LYS A 36 -10.90 -36.40 6.02
N GLY A 37 -11.75 -35.72 5.23
CA GLY A 37 -11.34 -35.17 3.93
C GLY A 37 -10.23 -34.13 4.08
N PHE A 38 -10.38 -33.18 5.00
CA PHE A 38 -9.35 -32.17 5.25
C PHE A 38 -8.03 -32.79 5.72
N LEU A 39 -8.07 -33.78 6.61
CA LEU A 39 -6.88 -34.49 7.06
C LEU A 39 -6.15 -35.20 5.90
N ARG A 40 -6.91 -35.83 4.99
CA ARG A 40 -6.34 -36.45 3.79
C ARG A 40 -5.65 -35.43 2.88
N LEU A 41 -6.26 -34.25 2.67
CA LEU A 41 -5.61 -33.15 1.94
C LEU A 41 -4.29 -32.74 2.62
N CYS A 42 -4.30 -32.55 3.93
CA CYS A 42 -3.09 -32.18 4.68
C CYS A 42 -1.99 -33.25 4.58
N HIS A 43 -2.35 -34.54 4.63
CA HIS A 43 -1.39 -35.63 4.42
C HIS A 43 -0.79 -35.60 3.01
N LEU A 44 -1.62 -35.40 1.97
CA LEU A 44 -1.15 -35.32 0.59
C LEU A 44 -0.17 -34.14 0.43
N LEU A 45 -0.52 -32.96 0.94
CA LEU A 45 0.34 -31.77 0.88
C LEU A 45 1.63 -31.93 1.69
N ALA A 46 1.61 -32.64 2.81
CA ALA A 46 2.79 -32.89 3.64
C ALA A 46 3.81 -33.82 2.99
N HIS A 47 3.39 -34.73 2.10
CA HIS A 47 4.25 -35.71 1.43
C HIS A 47 4.56 -35.36 -0.03
N ALA A 48 3.90 -34.34 -0.57
CA ALA A 48 4.11 -33.89 -1.92
C ALA A 48 5.50 -33.27 -2.09
N ARG A 49 6.14 -33.56 -3.23
CA ARG A 49 7.30 -32.81 -3.71
C ARG A 49 6.80 -31.79 -4.71
N PHE A 50 7.00 -30.52 -4.40
CA PHE A 50 6.57 -29.43 -5.26
C PHE A 50 7.71 -29.01 -6.18
N ASP A 51 7.41 -28.87 -7.47
CA ASP A 51 8.26 -28.07 -8.34
C ASP A 51 8.16 -26.61 -7.86
N PRO A 52 9.26 -25.97 -7.46
CA PRO A 52 9.23 -24.57 -7.08
C PRO A 52 8.66 -23.67 -8.18
N ASP A 53 8.85 -24.00 -9.46
CA ASP A 53 8.47 -23.11 -10.55
C ASP A 53 7.02 -23.31 -11.05
N MET A 54 6.30 -24.30 -10.52
CA MET A 54 4.91 -24.57 -10.87
C MET A 54 3.95 -24.18 -9.72
N PRO A 55 2.94 -23.31 -9.97
CA PRO A 55 1.93 -23.01 -8.97
C PRO A 55 1.09 -24.25 -8.64
N LEU A 56 0.62 -24.35 -7.40
CA LEU A 56 -0.32 -25.41 -7.03
C LEU A 56 -1.71 -25.16 -7.63
N ASP A 57 -2.17 -26.08 -8.47
CA ASP A 57 -3.56 -26.08 -8.94
C ASP A 57 -4.49 -26.56 -7.81
N HIS A 58 -5.35 -25.65 -7.34
CA HIS A 58 -6.36 -25.98 -6.36
C HIS A 58 -7.26 -27.14 -6.82
N ALA A 59 -7.65 -27.17 -8.09
CA ALA A 59 -8.58 -28.17 -8.61
C ALA A 59 -7.95 -29.56 -8.60
N PHE A 60 -6.67 -29.67 -8.95
CA PHE A 60 -5.88 -30.89 -8.81
C PHE A 60 -5.87 -31.41 -7.37
N TRP A 61 -5.48 -30.59 -6.39
CA TRP A 61 -5.37 -31.03 -5.00
C TRP A 61 -6.70 -31.37 -4.36
N ILE A 62 -7.75 -30.62 -4.71
CA ILE A 62 -9.13 -30.91 -4.28
C ILE A 62 -9.59 -32.27 -4.81
N ARG A 63 -9.34 -32.58 -6.09
CA ARG A 63 -9.64 -33.89 -6.68
C ARG A 63 -8.80 -35.01 -6.07
N ALA A 64 -7.49 -34.79 -5.92
CA ALA A 64 -6.56 -35.78 -5.37
C ALA A 64 -6.92 -36.15 -3.91
N ALA A 65 -7.42 -35.20 -3.14
CA ALA A 65 -7.90 -35.41 -1.78
C ALA A 65 -9.35 -35.92 -1.70
N GLU A 66 -9.99 -36.23 -2.84
CA GLU A 66 -11.39 -36.70 -2.94
C GLU A 66 -12.34 -35.78 -2.15
N LEU A 67 -12.20 -34.47 -2.35
CA LEU A 67 -13.03 -33.47 -1.67
C LEU A 67 -14.23 -33.14 -2.53
N ASP A 68 -15.31 -33.89 -2.34
CA ASP A 68 -16.56 -33.67 -3.06
C ASP A 68 -17.47 -32.66 -2.36
N ASP A 69 -18.29 -31.99 -3.17
CA ASP A 69 -19.35 -31.10 -2.71
C ASP A 69 -18.86 -29.96 -1.79
N LEU A 70 -17.75 -29.31 -2.20
CA LEU A 70 -17.23 -28.13 -1.51
C LEU A 70 -18.23 -26.97 -1.46
N TYR A 71 -19.18 -26.94 -2.41
CA TYR A 71 -20.25 -25.95 -2.40
C TYR A 71 -21.14 -26.13 -1.16
N ASN A 72 -21.61 -27.33 -0.81
CA ASN A 72 -22.41 -27.50 0.41
C ASN A 72 -21.56 -27.65 1.69
N LYS A 73 -20.23 -27.73 1.58
CA LYS A 73 -19.28 -27.83 2.70
C LYS A 73 -18.39 -26.58 2.82
N PRO A 74 -18.94 -25.39 3.18
CA PRO A 74 -18.19 -24.12 3.22
C PRO A 74 -16.97 -24.14 4.15
N ARG A 75 -17.03 -24.88 5.26
CA ARG A 75 -15.90 -24.99 6.21
C ARG A 75 -14.74 -25.72 5.58
N LEU A 76 -15.02 -26.88 4.97
CA LEU A 76 -14.02 -27.66 4.23
C LEU A 76 -13.45 -26.88 3.05
N ALA A 77 -14.31 -26.20 2.27
CA ALA A 77 -13.87 -25.39 1.14
C ALA A 77 -12.91 -24.28 1.57
N ALA A 78 -13.30 -23.46 2.56
CA ALA A 78 -12.45 -22.38 3.06
C ALA A 78 -11.12 -22.91 3.62
N ALA A 79 -11.15 -23.99 4.39
CA ALA A 79 -9.94 -24.60 4.95
C ALA A 79 -9.02 -25.18 3.86
N ALA A 80 -9.57 -25.93 2.90
CA ALA A 80 -8.81 -26.56 1.81
C ALA A 80 -8.12 -25.50 0.94
N HIS A 81 -8.87 -24.51 0.46
CA HIS A 81 -8.32 -23.43 -0.35
C HIS A 81 -7.24 -22.64 0.41
N THR A 82 -7.47 -22.34 1.69
CA THR A 82 -6.50 -21.61 2.53
C THR A 82 -5.19 -22.38 2.69
N VAL A 83 -5.22 -23.69 2.95
CA VAL A 83 -4.00 -24.49 3.13
C VAL A 83 -3.25 -24.64 1.81
N ILE A 84 -3.94 -24.88 0.70
CA ILE A 84 -3.30 -24.98 -0.63
C ILE A 84 -2.54 -23.68 -0.95
N ASP A 85 -3.15 -22.52 -0.76
CA ASP A 85 -2.50 -21.21 -0.97
C ASP A 85 -1.29 -21.01 -0.05
N LEU A 86 -1.39 -21.41 1.23
CA LEU A 86 -0.28 -21.26 2.17
C LEU A 86 0.91 -22.15 1.77
N VAL A 87 0.65 -23.39 1.37
CA VAL A 87 1.68 -24.33 0.90
C VAL A 87 2.30 -23.86 -0.42
N ASP A 88 1.50 -23.37 -1.36
CA ASP A 88 1.98 -22.77 -2.61
C ASP A 88 2.96 -21.60 -2.32
N GLN A 89 2.65 -20.85 -1.27
CA GLN A 89 3.45 -19.74 -0.75
C GLN A 89 4.60 -20.18 0.17
N GLY A 90 4.91 -21.48 0.23
CA GLY A 90 6.08 -22.02 0.93
C GLY A 90 5.89 -22.28 2.43
N TRP A 91 4.67 -22.25 2.95
CA TRP A 91 4.39 -22.80 4.27
C TRP A 91 4.48 -24.33 4.23
N THR A 92 4.90 -24.93 5.34
CA THR A 92 4.99 -26.39 5.44
C THR A 92 3.85 -26.93 6.29
N VAL A 93 3.19 -27.97 5.81
CA VAL A 93 2.22 -28.75 6.58
C VAL A 93 2.91 -30.00 7.11
N THR A 94 2.80 -30.25 8.41
CA THR A 94 3.11 -31.54 9.02
C THR A 94 1.84 -32.12 9.63
N VAL A 95 1.76 -33.44 9.72
CA VAL A 95 0.61 -34.11 10.34
C VAL A 95 1.13 -35.06 11.40
N ASP A 96 0.75 -34.83 12.65
CA ASP A 96 1.12 -35.67 13.79
C ASP A 96 -0.12 -36.32 14.45
N ARG A 97 0.07 -36.93 15.62
CA ARG A 97 -1.00 -37.60 16.39
C ARG A 97 -2.12 -36.65 16.87
N HIS A 98 -1.87 -35.36 16.92
CA HIS A 98 -2.81 -34.31 17.34
C HIS A 98 -3.46 -33.60 16.15
N GLY A 99 -2.95 -33.81 14.94
CA GLY A 99 -3.54 -33.35 13.68
C GLY A 99 -2.57 -32.55 12.81
N PRO A 100 -3.09 -31.83 11.80
CA PRO A 100 -2.27 -31.01 10.92
C PRO A 100 -1.77 -29.74 11.62
N LEU A 101 -0.47 -29.47 11.46
CA LEU A 101 0.24 -28.30 11.93
C LEU A 101 0.85 -27.55 10.73
N LEU A 102 0.72 -26.23 10.71
CA LEU A 102 1.40 -25.35 9.75
C LEU A 102 2.60 -24.67 10.38
N SER A 103 3.68 -24.55 9.62
CA SER A 103 4.79 -23.67 9.95
C SER A 103 5.07 -22.67 8.82
N PRO A 104 5.49 -21.44 9.15
CA PRO A 104 5.82 -20.42 8.16
C PRO A 104 7.05 -20.82 7.33
N PRO A 105 7.22 -20.25 6.12
CA PRO A 105 8.42 -20.47 5.31
C PRO A 105 9.68 -20.08 6.08
N GLN A 106 10.71 -20.92 5.98
CA GLN A 106 12.02 -20.63 6.56
C GLN A 106 12.69 -19.46 5.81
N THR A 107 13.30 -18.55 6.57
CA THR A 107 14.12 -17.47 6.02
C THR A 107 15.52 -17.97 5.75
N HIS A 108 16.07 -17.70 4.56
CA HIS A 108 17.44 -18.09 4.24
C HIS A 108 18.45 -16.99 4.61
N THR A 109 19.59 -17.38 5.17
CA THR A 109 20.70 -16.47 5.49
C THR A 109 21.40 -15.95 4.23
N ASP A 110 21.50 -16.78 3.19
CA ASP A 110 22.01 -16.38 1.88
C ASP A 110 21.04 -15.42 1.17
N ARG A 111 21.58 -14.29 0.71
CA ARG A 111 20.77 -13.19 0.16
C ARG A 111 20.13 -13.53 -1.17
N GLU A 112 20.84 -14.22 -2.05
CA GLU A 112 20.32 -14.50 -3.40
C GLU A 112 19.28 -15.62 -3.35
N THR A 113 19.48 -16.63 -2.50
CA THR A 113 18.49 -17.67 -2.19
C THR A 113 17.22 -17.07 -1.61
N GLU A 114 17.34 -16.16 -0.63
CA GLU A 114 16.18 -15.50 -0.03
C GLU A 114 15.43 -14.60 -1.04
N LYS A 115 16.15 -13.86 -1.88
CA LYS A 115 15.54 -13.08 -2.97
C LYS A 115 14.82 -13.97 -3.98
N ALA A 116 15.39 -15.11 -4.34
CA ALA A 116 14.77 -16.07 -5.24
C ALA A 116 13.47 -16.62 -4.65
N ARG A 117 13.47 -16.99 -3.36
CA ARG A 117 12.27 -17.44 -2.63
C ARG A 117 11.16 -16.37 -2.62
N ILE A 118 11.49 -15.12 -2.30
CA ILE A 118 10.52 -14.01 -2.30
C ILE A 118 10.01 -13.76 -3.73
N ARG A 119 10.91 -13.78 -4.73
CA ARG A 119 10.55 -13.56 -6.15
C ARG A 119 9.56 -14.62 -6.65
N ARG A 120 9.78 -15.90 -6.29
CA ARG A 120 8.87 -17.01 -6.57
C ARG A 120 7.47 -16.71 -6.02
N GLN A 121 7.36 -16.34 -4.75
CA GLN A 121 6.08 -16.01 -4.11
C GLN A 121 5.33 -14.86 -4.81
N GLU A 122 6.06 -13.84 -5.28
CA GLU A 122 5.49 -12.72 -6.04
C GLU A 122 5.07 -13.13 -7.47
N HIS A 123 5.84 -14.00 -8.13
CA HIS A 123 5.53 -14.54 -9.46
C HIS A 123 4.22 -15.33 -9.48
N LEU A 124 3.93 -16.14 -8.45
CA LEU A 124 2.67 -16.89 -8.36
C LEU A 124 1.44 -15.97 -8.55
N ARG A 125 1.45 -14.80 -7.89
CA ARG A 125 0.36 -13.83 -8.00
C ARG A 125 0.39 -13.05 -9.30
N ARG A 126 1.58 -12.67 -9.76
CA ARG A 126 1.74 -11.98 -11.05
C ARG A 126 1.23 -12.87 -12.19
N ASP A 127 1.61 -14.13 -12.23
CA ASP A 127 1.31 -15.04 -13.33
C ASP A 127 -0.17 -15.43 -13.32
N ALA A 128 -0.77 -15.62 -12.14
CA ALA A 128 -2.23 -15.73 -12.02
C ALA A 128 -2.95 -14.50 -12.62
N GLN A 129 -2.44 -13.29 -12.38
CA GLN A 129 -2.98 -12.08 -13.00
C GLN A 129 -2.75 -12.04 -14.52
N LEU A 130 -1.56 -12.42 -15.01
CA LEU A 130 -1.25 -12.44 -16.45
C LEU A 130 -2.05 -13.50 -17.21
N ARG A 131 -2.51 -14.57 -16.56
CA ARG A 131 -3.41 -15.57 -17.14
C ARG A 131 -4.86 -15.08 -17.28
N GLN A 132 -5.26 -14.01 -16.60
CA GLN A 132 -6.62 -13.50 -16.70
C GLN A 132 -6.96 -13.09 -18.15
N PRO A 133 -8.12 -13.50 -18.71
CA PRO A 133 -8.45 -13.21 -20.11
C PRO A 133 -8.45 -11.72 -20.45
N SER A 134 -8.88 -10.87 -19.52
CA SER A 134 -8.89 -9.41 -19.69
C SER A 134 -7.47 -8.82 -19.75
N VAL A 135 -6.53 -9.36 -18.96
CA VAL A 135 -5.13 -8.95 -18.94
C VAL A 135 -4.41 -9.45 -20.19
N ARG A 136 -4.61 -10.71 -20.59
CA ARG A 136 -4.09 -11.25 -21.86
C ARG A 136 -4.54 -10.42 -23.06
N ARG A 137 -5.83 -10.11 -23.16
CA ARG A 137 -6.38 -9.25 -24.23
C ARG A 137 -5.76 -7.86 -24.24
N PHE A 138 -5.59 -7.25 -23.07
CA PHE A 138 -4.93 -5.95 -22.94
C PHE A 138 -3.47 -5.97 -23.43
N ILE A 139 -2.68 -6.96 -22.98
CA ILE A 139 -1.27 -7.10 -23.40
C ILE A 139 -1.19 -7.29 -24.93
N GLN A 140 -2.00 -8.20 -25.47
CA GLN A 140 -2.06 -8.45 -26.91
C GLN A 140 -2.46 -7.20 -27.69
N SER A 141 -3.40 -6.38 -27.19
CA SER A 141 -3.76 -5.13 -27.87
C SER A 141 -2.64 -4.10 -27.87
N MET A 142 -1.84 -4.02 -26.80
CA MET A 142 -0.70 -3.10 -26.72
C MET A 142 0.46 -3.52 -27.64
N GLU A 143 0.69 -4.83 -27.80
CA GLU A 143 1.75 -5.37 -28.65
C GLU A 143 1.40 -5.34 -30.15
N ARG A 144 0.11 -5.27 -30.50
CA ARG A 144 -0.34 -5.10 -31.88
C ARG A 144 0.02 -3.72 -32.38
N SER A 145 0.46 -3.68 -33.64
CA SER A 145 0.73 -2.42 -34.32
C SER A 145 -0.58 -1.72 -34.71
N HIS A 146 -0.65 -0.41 -34.53
CA HIS A 146 -1.71 0.45 -35.02
C HIS A 146 -1.13 1.69 -35.72
N GLN A 147 -1.94 2.34 -36.55
CA GLN A 147 -1.53 3.55 -37.24
C GLN A 147 -1.69 4.77 -36.32
N HIS A 148 -0.65 5.59 -36.22
CA HIS A 148 -0.67 6.88 -35.54
C HIS A 148 0.00 7.92 -36.44
N GLY A 149 -0.80 8.83 -37.00
CA GLY A 149 -0.36 9.71 -38.08
C GLY A 149 0.09 8.91 -39.31
N SER A 150 1.31 9.19 -39.79
CA SER A 150 1.93 8.49 -40.93
C SER A 150 2.75 7.25 -40.55
N ARG A 151 2.80 6.88 -39.27
CA ARG A 151 3.66 5.81 -38.76
C ARG A 151 2.83 4.64 -38.23
N LEU A 152 3.39 3.45 -38.39
CA LEU A 152 2.90 2.25 -37.73
C LEU A 152 3.64 2.10 -36.39
N VAL A 153 2.90 2.12 -35.27
CA VAL A 153 3.45 2.12 -33.92
C VAL A 153 2.89 0.95 -33.10
N SER A 154 3.66 0.45 -32.13
CA SER A 154 3.21 -0.45 -31.07
C SER A 154 3.92 -0.11 -29.76
N ILE A 155 3.57 -0.80 -28.67
CA ILE A 155 4.23 -0.58 -27.37
C ILE A 155 5.76 -0.82 -27.41
N PHE A 156 6.25 -1.59 -28.38
CA PHE A 156 7.69 -1.83 -28.56
C PHE A 156 8.46 -0.58 -29.00
N ASN A 157 7.81 0.39 -29.64
CA ASN A 157 8.45 1.68 -29.97
C ASN A 157 8.81 2.49 -28.72
N LEU A 158 8.24 2.16 -27.56
CA LEU A 158 8.55 2.79 -26.27
C LEU A 158 9.67 2.06 -25.51
N MET A 159 10.32 1.09 -26.13
CA MET A 159 11.48 0.37 -25.59
C MET A 159 12.76 0.88 -26.27
N ARG A 160 13.87 0.90 -25.52
CA ARG A 160 15.18 1.31 -26.07
C ARG A 160 15.94 0.08 -26.52
N ASP A 161 16.36 0.03 -27.79
CA ASP A 161 17.24 -1.05 -28.23
C ASP A 161 18.58 -0.98 -27.50
N GLY A 162 19.00 -2.12 -26.96
CA GLY A 162 20.19 -2.21 -26.11
C GLY A 162 21.50 -2.14 -26.87
N HIS A 163 21.53 -2.52 -28.16
CA HIS A 163 22.73 -2.33 -29.00
C HIS A 163 22.92 -0.86 -29.32
N GLU A 164 21.86 -0.20 -29.80
CA GLU A 164 21.90 1.23 -30.10
C GLU A 164 22.35 2.06 -28.88
N LEU A 165 21.81 1.75 -27.70
CA LEU A 165 22.20 2.44 -26.47
C LEU A 165 23.66 2.17 -26.08
N ALA A 166 24.09 0.91 -26.14
CA ALA A 166 25.47 0.54 -25.80
C ALA A 166 26.48 1.18 -26.75
N ASP A 167 26.22 1.18 -28.05
CA ASP A 167 27.08 1.77 -29.07
C ASP A 167 27.14 3.30 -28.93
N ALA A 168 26.00 3.96 -28.68
CA ALA A 168 25.96 5.40 -28.44
C ALA A 168 26.76 5.81 -27.18
N LEU A 169 26.62 5.05 -26.08
CA LEU A 169 27.38 5.32 -24.85
C LEU A 169 28.88 5.02 -25.00
N ALA A 170 29.25 4.04 -25.83
CA ALA A 170 30.65 3.71 -26.08
C ALA A 170 31.34 4.75 -26.99
N SER A 171 30.62 5.24 -28.01
CA SER A 171 31.14 6.23 -28.96
C SER A 171 31.18 7.65 -28.38
N ALA A 172 30.26 7.99 -27.47
CA ALA A 172 30.18 9.31 -26.86
C ALA A 172 29.94 9.23 -25.34
N PRO A 173 30.95 8.79 -24.54
CA PRO A 173 30.76 8.51 -23.10
C PRO A 173 30.38 9.73 -22.26
N GLU A 174 30.80 10.92 -22.70
CA GLU A 174 30.56 12.19 -22.01
C GLU A 174 29.31 12.93 -22.54
N ALA A 175 28.69 12.44 -23.60
CA ALA A 175 27.61 13.14 -24.28
C ALA A 175 26.29 12.99 -23.51
N SER A 176 25.73 14.13 -23.11
CA SER A 176 24.50 14.21 -22.32
C SER A 176 23.22 14.04 -23.15
N ASP A 177 23.34 14.00 -24.48
CA ASP A 177 22.25 13.84 -25.43
C ASP A 177 21.90 12.36 -25.72
N VAL A 178 22.76 11.41 -25.33
CA VAL A 178 22.51 9.97 -25.52
C VAL A 178 21.31 9.47 -24.70
N ILE A 179 21.11 10.06 -23.52
CA ILE A 179 19.96 9.81 -22.65
C ILE A 179 19.50 11.17 -22.10
N GLN A 180 18.25 11.53 -22.36
CA GLN A 180 17.63 12.78 -21.94
C GLN A 180 16.37 12.51 -21.10
N PRO A 181 16.54 12.17 -19.79
CA PRO A 181 15.43 11.85 -18.92
C PRO A 181 14.53 13.05 -18.65
N TYR A 182 13.21 12.84 -18.68
CA TYR A 182 12.25 13.80 -18.15
C TYR A 182 11.08 13.12 -17.45
N VAL A 183 10.42 13.86 -16.55
CA VAL A 183 9.24 13.41 -15.81
C VAL A 183 7.97 13.64 -16.64
N GLN A 184 7.17 12.59 -16.82
CA GLN A 184 5.84 12.68 -17.42
C GLN A 184 4.78 12.16 -16.44
N ILE A 185 3.90 13.06 -15.98
CA ILE A 185 2.80 12.71 -15.08
C ILE A 185 1.74 11.94 -15.87
N VAL A 186 1.28 10.81 -15.32
CA VAL A 186 0.25 9.98 -15.94
C VAL A 186 -1.12 10.40 -15.41
N ASP A 187 -1.86 11.13 -16.24
CA ASP A 187 -3.28 11.35 -16.02
C ASP A 187 -4.14 10.35 -16.80
N THR A 188 -5.30 10.00 -16.24
CA THR A 188 -6.18 8.94 -16.77
C THR A 188 -6.86 9.37 -18.07
N SER A 189 -6.98 10.68 -18.30
CA SER A 189 -7.55 11.27 -19.51
C SER A 189 -6.52 11.47 -20.63
N SER A 190 -5.22 11.41 -20.31
CA SER A 190 -4.15 11.83 -21.22
C SER A 190 -3.72 10.72 -22.18
N THR A 191 -3.44 11.14 -23.41
CA THR A 191 -2.95 10.29 -24.50
C THR A 191 -1.52 10.69 -24.85
N CYS A 192 -0.67 9.72 -25.17
CA CYS A 192 0.68 9.96 -25.64
C CYS A 192 0.64 10.52 -27.07
N GLU A 193 1.10 11.74 -27.25
CA GLU A 193 1.14 12.42 -28.57
C GLU A 193 2.00 11.67 -29.60
N LEU A 194 3.01 10.93 -29.15
CA LEU A 194 3.96 10.22 -30.02
C LEU A 194 3.44 8.86 -30.51
N THR A 195 2.49 8.24 -29.79
CA THR A 195 2.05 6.86 -30.09
C THR A 195 0.54 6.67 -30.13
N GLY A 196 -0.25 7.62 -29.65
CA GLY A 196 -1.70 7.51 -29.57
C GLY A 196 -2.21 6.61 -28.43
N PHE A 197 -1.33 5.96 -27.66
CA PHE A 197 -1.74 5.18 -26.49
C PHE A 197 -2.12 6.07 -25.32
N LYS A 198 -3.09 5.65 -24.51
CA LYS A 198 -3.33 6.29 -23.20
C LYS A 198 -2.09 6.17 -22.33
N LEU A 199 -1.70 7.25 -21.65
CA LEU A 199 -0.51 7.25 -20.78
C LEU A 199 -0.63 6.19 -19.67
N HIS A 200 -1.84 6.01 -19.13
CA HIS A 200 -2.10 4.99 -18.13
C HIS A 200 -1.91 3.56 -18.66
N ASP A 201 -2.24 3.31 -19.93
CA ASP A 201 -2.07 1.98 -20.53
C ASP A 201 -0.59 1.69 -20.81
N ILE A 202 0.21 2.70 -21.21
CA ILE A 202 1.67 2.60 -21.28
C ILE A 202 2.23 2.21 -19.91
N TRP A 203 1.90 2.99 -18.87
CA TRP A 203 2.37 2.73 -17.51
C TRP A 203 1.98 1.33 -17.02
N ARG A 204 0.73 0.92 -17.28
CA ARG A 204 0.21 -0.41 -16.90
C ARG A 204 0.90 -1.54 -17.64
N TYR A 205 1.17 -1.41 -18.93
CA TYR A 205 1.90 -2.43 -19.70
C TYR A 205 3.28 -2.68 -19.10
N PHE A 206 4.08 -1.62 -18.93
CA PHE A 206 5.42 -1.75 -18.35
C PHE A 206 5.37 -2.25 -16.90
N ARG A 207 4.33 -1.91 -16.13
CA ARG A 207 4.15 -2.43 -14.77
C ARG A 207 3.95 -3.95 -14.74
N HIS A 208 3.36 -4.55 -15.78
CA HIS A 208 3.19 -6.01 -15.88
C HIS A 208 4.51 -6.76 -16.14
N THR A 209 5.62 -6.07 -16.42
CA THR A 209 6.94 -6.71 -16.60
C THR A 209 7.62 -7.08 -15.27
N TRP A 210 7.18 -6.52 -14.14
CA TRP A 210 7.82 -6.69 -12.84
C TRP A 210 7.30 -7.88 -12.05
N SER A 211 8.09 -8.37 -11.09
CA SER A 211 7.81 -9.60 -10.34
C SER A 211 6.51 -9.60 -9.53
N ASN A 212 6.08 -8.46 -9.00
CA ASN A 212 4.87 -8.38 -8.18
C ASN A 212 3.63 -8.04 -9.00
N ALA A 213 2.48 -8.62 -8.65
CA ALA A 213 1.20 -8.33 -9.30
C ALA A 213 0.84 -6.83 -9.22
N TYR A 214 0.15 -6.33 -10.25
CA TYR A 214 -0.38 -4.98 -10.28
C TYR A 214 -1.68 -4.89 -9.47
N SER A 215 -1.78 -3.92 -8.56
CA SER A 215 -3.00 -3.61 -7.83
C SER A 215 -3.18 -2.10 -7.68
N THR A 216 -4.43 -1.65 -7.69
CA THR A 216 -4.77 -0.25 -7.46
C THR A 216 -4.70 0.07 -5.98
N VAL A 217 -4.06 1.19 -5.63
CA VAL A 217 -4.01 1.69 -4.25
C VAL A 217 -5.22 2.59 -4.00
N PRO A 218 -6.03 2.35 -2.96
CA PRO A 218 -7.13 3.24 -2.59
C PRO A 218 -6.67 4.66 -2.22
N GLY A 219 -7.49 5.66 -2.53
CA GLY A 219 -7.23 7.06 -2.19
C GLY A 219 -6.43 7.80 -3.26
N ARG A 220 -5.46 8.62 -2.84
CA ARG A 220 -4.57 9.38 -3.74
C ARG A 220 -3.64 8.41 -4.49
N SER A 221 -3.54 8.54 -5.80
CA SER A 221 -2.58 7.85 -6.66
C SER A 221 -2.18 8.71 -7.85
N MET A 222 -0.87 8.82 -8.09
CA MET A 222 -0.29 9.57 -9.21
C MET A 222 0.82 8.73 -9.84
N PRO A 223 0.50 7.95 -10.89
CA PRO A 223 1.50 7.25 -11.66
C PRO A 223 2.35 8.23 -12.48
N ILE A 224 3.61 7.86 -12.72
CA ILE A 224 4.63 8.70 -13.33
C ILE A 224 5.45 7.83 -14.28
N LEU A 225 5.70 8.34 -15.48
CA LEU A 225 6.66 7.79 -16.44
C LEU A 225 7.93 8.65 -16.40
N ILE A 226 9.09 8.00 -16.37
CA ILE A 226 10.37 8.64 -16.68
C ILE A 226 10.71 8.25 -18.11
N ARG A 227 10.86 9.25 -18.98
CA ARG A 227 10.96 9.10 -20.44
C ARG A 227 12.30 9.59 -20.95
N ASP A 228 12.80 8.99 -22.02
CA ASP A 228 14.05 9.37 -22.68
C ASP A 228 13.78 10.16 -23.97
N ALA A 229 13.92 11.48 -23.91
CA ALA A 229 13.72 12.36 -25.07
C ALA A 229 14.78 12.16 -26.18
N ALA A 230 15.87 11.42 -25.95
CA ALA A 230 16.89 11.12 -26.95
C ALA A 230 16.40 10.18 -28.07
N THR A 231 15.19 9.62 -27.94
CA THR A 231 14.64 8.65 -28.89
C THR A 231 13.34 9.13 -29.52
N VAL A 232 13.08 8.71 -30.76
CA VAL A 232 11.95 9.19 -31.59
C VAL A 232 10.57 9.10 -30.90
N HIS A 233 10.32 8.05 -30.12
CA HIS A 233 9.04 7.85 -29.42
C HIS A 233 9.14 8.02 -27.90
N HIS A 234 10.26 8.58 -27.45
CA HIS A 234 10.58 8.82 -26.05
C HIS A 234 10.50 7.55 -25.20
N ALA A 235 11.45 6.63 -25.36
CA ALA A 235 11.48 5.33 -24.68
C ALA A 235 11.30 5.47 -23.15
N VAL A 236 10.69 4.45 -22.52
CA VAL A 236 10.45 4.47 -21.08
C VAL A 236 11.72 4.06 -20.34
N ILE A 237 12.28 4.99 -19.56
CA ILE A 237 13.42 4.74 -18.66
C ILE A 237 12.96 4.00 -17.41
N GLY A 238 11.80 4.38 -16.88
CA GLY A 238 11.33 3.87 -15.60
C GLY A 238 9.92 4.28 -15.26
N LEU A 239 9.38 3.62 -14.24
CA LEU A 239 8.06 3.89 -13.68
C LEU A 239 8.21 4.34 -12.24
N ALA A 240 7.42 5.35 -11.86
CA ALA A 240 7.17 5.69 -10.47
C ALA A 240 5.66 5.81 -10.20
N ALA A 241 5.26 5.75 -8.93
CA ALA A 241 3.93 6.16 -8.51
C ALA A 241 3.94 6.66 -7.06
N ILE A 242 3.37 7.84 -6.85
CA ILE A 242 3.13 8.41 -5.53
C ILE A 242 1.68 8.10 -5.13
N SER A 243 1.46 7.40 -4.03
CA SER A 243 0.14 7.00 -3.58
C SER A 243 -0.08 7.30 -2.09
N SER A 244 -1.33 7.18 -1.63
CA SER A 244 -1.65 7.23 -0.20
C SER A 244 -0.73 6.27 0.57
N PRO A 245 -0.14 6.71 1.68
CA PRO A 245 0.79 5.87 2.42
C PRO A 245 0.06 4.75 3.13
N VAL A 246 0.76 3.63 3.33
CA VAL A 246 0.30 2.59 4.25
C VAL A 246 0.29 3.19 5.66
N VAL A 247 -0.87 3.15 6.29
CA VAL A 247 -1.05 3.63 7.66
C VAL A 247 -0.48 2.61 8.66
N GLN A 248 -0.03 3.08 9.83
CA GLN A 248 0.46 2.23 10.93
C GLN A 248 1.77 1.49 10.63
N ILE A 249 2.73 2.19 10.04
CA ILE A 249 4.12 1.72 9.96
C ILE A 249 4.86 2.27 11.17
N ALA A 250 5.06 1.43 12.20
CA ALA A 250 5.65 1.85 13.46
C ALA A 250 7.07 2.42 13.28
N GLU A 251 7.89 1.81 12.43
CA GLU A 251 9.27 2.20 12.18
C GLU A 251 9.36 3.60 11.57
N ARG A 252 8.52 3.90 10.57
CA ARG A 252 8.39 5.25 9.99
C ARG A 252 7.87 6.24 11.01
N ASP A 253 6.78 5.89 11.70
CA ASP A 253 6.13 6.79 12.66
C ASP A 253 7.07 7.13 13.83
N ASN A 254 7.91 6.19 14.29
CA ASN A 254 8.94 6.44 15.30
C ASN A 254 10.07 7.34 14.77
N TRP A 255 10.55 7.08 13.54
CA TRP A 255 11.62 7.89 12.92
C TRP A 255 11.18 9.34 12.72
N MET A 256 9.93 9.55 12.30
CA MET A 256 9.31 10.87 12.14
C MET A 256 8.92 11.54 13.47
N GLN A 257 9.11 10.87 14.61
CA GLN A 257 8.64 11.29 15.93
C GLN A 257 7.12 11.54 15.99
N TRP A 258 6.39 10.72 15.24
CA TRP A 258 4.95 10.75 15.04
C TRP A 258 4.19 9.72 15.88
N ASP A 259 4.90 8.77 16.49
CA ASP A 259 4.28 7.87 17.45
C ASP A 259 3.65 8.68 18.60
N THR A 260 2.46 8.26 19.04
CA THR A 260 1.67 9.03 19.98
C THR A 260 2.32 9.06 21.37
N LYS A 261 2.94 7.94 21.80
CA LYS A 261 3.61 7.88 23.10
C LYS A 261 4.87 8.74 23.07
N GLN A 262 5.66 8.62 22.00
CA GLN A 262 6.86 9.42 21.80
C GLN A 262 6.55 10.93 21.74
N PHE A 263 5.51 11.33 21.00
CA PHE A 263 5.07 12.72 20.92
C PHE A 263 4.68 13.27 22.29
N VAL A 264 3.82 12.55 23.03
CA VAL A 264 3.38 12.99 24.36
C VAL A 264 4.55 13.10 25.33
N ALA A 265 5.48 12.13 25.32
CA ALA A 265 6.68 12.18 26.16
C ALA A 265 7.58 13.38 25.82
N THR A 266 7.72 13.71 24.53
CA THR A 266 8.51 14.87 24.08
C THR A 266 7.88 16.18 24.55
N VAL A 267 6.57 16.32 24.40
CA VAL A 267 5.83 17.52 24.84
C VAL A 267 5.79 17.63 26.37
N GLU A 268 5.78 16.52 27.09
CA GLU A 268 5.89 16.50 28.55
C GLU A 268 7.26 16.95 29.05
N ALA A 269 8.33 16.51 28.37
CA ALA A 269 9.68 16.97 28.67
C ALA A 269 9.86 18.47 28.37
N GLU A 270 9.30 18.94 27.25
CA GLU A 270 9.44 20.33 26.80
C GLU A 270 8.10 20.91 26.30
N PRO A 271 7.21 21.35 27.22
CA PRO A 271 5.95 21.96 26.84
C PRO A 271 6.17 23.39 26.32
N THR A 272 5.52 23.73 25.21
CA THR A 272 5.65 25.05 24.56
C THR A 272 4.29 25.71 24.34
N ASP A 273 4.28 27.04 24.29
CA ASP A 273 3.08 27.83 23.93
C ASP A 273 2.58 27.48 22.52
N LYS A 274 3.49 27.10 21.63
CA LYS A 274 3.18 26.66 20.27
C LYS A 274 2.28 25.40 20.30
N VAL A 275 2.67 24.38 21.06
CA VAL A 275 1.91 23.13 21.18
C VAL A 275 0.60 23.35 21.93
N ALA A 276 0.60 24.16 23.00
CA ALA A 276 -0.61 24.49 23.74
C ALA A 276 -1.67 25.15 22.83
N ARG A 277 -1.24 26.17 22.05
CA ARG A 277 -2.11 26.84 21.07
C ARG A 277 -2.55 25.92 19.95
N TRP A 278 -1.68 25.02 19.49
CA TRP A 278 -2.04 24.01 18.50
C TRP A 278 -3.13 23.07 19.00
N LEU A 279 -3.02 22.52 20.22
CA LEU A 279 -4.03 21.62 20.82
C LEU A 279 -5.41 22.29 20.85
N ALA A 280 -5.49 23.50 21.40
CA ALA A 280 -6.75 24.25 21.46
C ALA A 280 -7.32 24.54 20.06
N ARG A 281 -6.47 24.95 19.11
CA ARG A 281 -6.87 25.19 17.72
C ARG A 281 -7.38 23.91 17.05
N ARG A 282 -6.74 22.76 17.26
CA ARG A 282 -7.16 21.47 16.68
C ARG A 282 -8.50 21.01 17.22
N ILE A 283 -8.75 21.10 18.53
CA ILE A 283 -10.05 20.76 19.13
C ILE A 283 -11.15 21.64 18.51
N LYS A 284 -10.92 22.96 18.43
CA LYS A 284 -11.86 23.89 17.81
C LYS A 284 -12.11 23.56 16.33
N THR A 285 -11.05 23.29 15.57
CA THR A 285 -11.14 22.97 14.13
C THR A 285 -11.92 21.68 13.90
N GLN A 286 -11.66 20.62 14.68
CA GLN A 286 -12.37 19.35 14.59
C GLN A 286 -13.87 19.51 14.80
N ARG A 287 -14.27 20.32 15.80
CA ARG A 287 -15.68 20.63 16.04
C ARG A 287 -16.32 21.38 14.86
N CYS A 288 -15.62 22.34 14.28
CA CYS A 288 -16.12 23.16 13.15
C CYS A 288 -16.12 22.44 11.79
N GLU A 289 -15.44 21.30 11.67
CA GLU A 289 -15.43 20.45 10.47
C GLU A 289 -16.45 19.30 10.54
N ILE A 290 -17.40 19.35 11.48
CA ILE A 290 -18.50 18.38 11.60
C ILE A 290 -19.80 19.10 11.28
N TYR A 291 -20.55 18.57 10.31
CA TYR A 291 -21.94 18.97 10.08
C TYR A 291 -22.78 18.56 11.28
N VAL A 292 -23.63 19.45 11.80
CA VAL A 292 -24.41 19.21 13.03
C VAL A 292 -25.90 19.50 12.89
N ASP A 293 -26.36 20.06 11.78
CA ASP A 293 -27.72 20.58 11.65
C ASP A 293 -28.76 19.46 11.78
N ASP A 294 -28.50 18.27 11.22
CA ASP A 294 -29.36 17.10 11.38
C ASP A 294 -29.34 16.54 12.81
N LEU A 295 -28.22 16.66 13.53
CA LEU A 295 -28.11 16.25 14.94
C LEU A 295 -28.88 17.20 15.87
N LEU A 296 -28.93 18.49 15.54
CA LEU A 296 -29.75 19.50 16.24
C LEU A 296 -31.23 19.30 15.94
N ARG A 297 -31.59 19.16 14.65
CA ARG A 297 -32.96 18.90 14.20
C ARG A 297 -33.57 17.67 14.87
N ASP A 298 -32.80 16.59 14.98
CA ASP A 298 -33.27 15.33 15.56
C ASP A 298 -33.14 15.28 17.10
N GLY A 299 -32.75 16.37 17.75
CA GLY A 299 -32.64 16.49 19.21
C GLY A 299 -31.51 15.67 19.85
N VAL A 300 -30.55 15.18 19.06
CA VAL A 300 -29.34 14.52 19.59
C VAL A 300 -28.44 15.54 20.28
N LEU A 301 -28.34 16.74 19.69
CA LEU A 301 -27.67 17.92 20.22
C LEU A 301 -28.69 19.01 20.61
N GLN A 302 -28.31 19.80 21.60
CA GLN A 302 -28.94 21.07 21.96
C GLN A 302 -28.00 22.24 21.62
N PRO A 303 -28.50 23.47 21.39
CA PRO A 303 -27.67 24.61 20.98
C PRO A 303 -26.47 24.93 21.90
N ASN A 304 -26.62 24.71 23.22
CA ASN A 304 -25.56 24.97 24.19
C ASN A 304 -24.54 23.83 24.32
N ASP A 305 -24.87 22.60 23.88
CA ASP A 305 -24.01 21.42 24.04
C ASP A 305 -22.62 21.60 23.38
N LEU A 306 -22.54 22.41 22.31
CA LEU A 306 -21.28 22.66 21.59
C LEU A 306 -20.34 23.61 22.36
N LYS A 307 -20.91 24.54 23.13
CA LYS A 307 -20.15 25.51 23.94
C LYS A 307 -19.75 24.88 25.27
N GLU A 308 -20.71 24.27 25.95
CA GLU A 308 -20.59 23.70 27.29
C GLU A 308 -20.96 22.21 27.26
N PRO A 309 -20.05 21.33 26.82
CA PRO A 309 -20.36 19.92 26.67
C PRO A 309 -20.52 19.23 28.03
N THR A 310 -21.62 18.48 28.18
CA THR A 310 -21.91 17.64 29.35
C THR A 310 -21.65 16.15 29.07
N PRO A 311 -21.48 15.32 30.11
CA PRO A 311 -21.40 13.85 29.93
C PRO A 311 -22.63 13.27 29.21
N ASP A 312 -23.81 13.86 29.41
CA ASP A 312 -25.06 13.39 28.82
C ASP A 312 -25.09 13.57 27.30
N VAL A 313 -24.61 14.70 26.77
CA VAL A 313 -24.53 14.87 25.30
C VAL A 313 -23.53 13.88 24.68
N VAL A 314 -22.41 13.61 25.35
CA VAL A 314 -21.44 12.60 24.90
C VAL A 314 -22.09 11.21 24.85
N ALA A 315 -22.90 10.86 25.86
CA ALA A 315 -23.64 9.60 25.87
C ALA A 315 -24.70 9.51 24.75
N ARG A 316 -25.48 10.58 24.52
CA ARG A 316 -26.46 10.65 23.42
C ARG A 316 -25.80 10.46 22.05
N LEU A 317 -24.69 11.14 21.81
CA LEU A 317 -23.94 11.02 20.54
C LEU A 317 -23.36 9.61 20.34
N ARG A 318 -22.84 8.98 21.40
CA ARG A 318 -22.37 7.58 21.33
C ARG A 318 -23.53 6.62 21.00
N ALA A 319 -24.71 6.83 21.57
CA ALA A 319 -25.89 6.02 21.26
C ALA A 319 -26.38 6.24 19.80
N ASP A 320 -26.40 7.49 19.32
CA ASP A 320 -26.70 7.79 17.91
C ASP A 320 -25.69 7.12 16.96
N ALA A 321 -24.41 7.18 17.30
CA ALA A 321 -23.35 6.55 16.51
C ALA A 321 -23.56 5.04 16.35
N GLU A 322 -23.83 4.32 17.43
CA GLU A 322 -24.09 2.88 17.42
C GLU A 322 -25.37 2.53 16.66
N ARG A 323 -26.45 3.30 16.87
CA ARG A 323 -27.72 3.13 16.15
C ARG A 323 -27.52 3.22 14.64
N HIS A 324 -26.82 4.25 14.16
CA HIS A 324 -26.59 4.46 12.73
C HIS A 324 -25.58 3.47 12.15
N ARG A 325 -24.60 3.02 12.94
CA ARG A 325 -23.70 1.93 12.56
C ARG A 325 -24.44 0.63 12.33
N ALA A 326 -25.33 0.26 13.25
CA ALA A 326 -26.16 -0.93 13.13
C ALA A 326 -27.13 -0.84 11.95
N LYS A 327 -27.66 0.35 11.62
CA LYS A 327 -28.46 0.56 10.40
C LYS A 327 -27.61 0.40 9.13
N HIS A 328 -26.40 0.96 9.10
CA HIS A 328 -25.48 0.84 7.97
C HIS A 328 -25.09 -0.62 7.69
N HIS A 329 -24.79 -1.42 8.73
CA HIS A 329 -24.46 -2.84 8.56
C HIS A 329 -25.66 -3.72 8.20
N ARG A 330 -26.89 -3.32 8.58
CA ARG A 330 -28.14 -4.05 8.25
C ARG A 330 -28.73 -3.68 6.90
N GLY A 331 -28.38 -2.53 6.34
CA GLY A 331 -28.79 -2.13 4.99
C GLY A 331 -28.37 -3.17 3.96
N GLY A 332 -29.21 -3.42 2.95
CA GLY A 332 -28.85 -4.27 1.80
C GLY A 332 -27.60 -3.74 1.08
N THR A 333 -27.14 -4.43 0.03
CA THR A 333 -25.98 -3.99 -0.77
C THR A 333 -26.17 -2.55 -1.24
N ILE A 334 -25.54 -1.60 -0.55
CA ILE A 334 -25.57 -0.21 -0.94
C ILE A 334 -24.72 -0.15 -2.20
N ARG A 335 -25.37 -0.07 -3.38
CA ARG A 335 -24.67 0.32 -4.61
C ARG A 335 -23.98 1.62 -4.28
N GLU A 336 -22.66 1.65 -4.47
CA GLU A 336 -21.86 2.85 -4.39
C GLU A 336 -22.60 3.94 -5.14
N VAL A 337 -23.18 4.92 -4.42
CA VAL A 337 -23.88 6.04 -5.07
C VAL A 337 -22.76 6.91 -5.62
N ARG A 338 -22.21 6.49 -6.76
CA ARG A 338 -21.15 7.19 -7.50
C ARG A 338 -21.61 8.58 -7.96
N ASN A 339 -22.91 8.83 -7.91
CA ASN A 339 -23.58 10.02 -8.43
C ASN A 339 -24.38 10.79 -7.36
N ILE A 340 -23.96 10.80 -6.09
CA ILE A 340 -24.27 12.00 -5.31
C ILE A 340 -23.40 13.07 -5.94
N GLY A 341 -24.00 14.07 -6.58
CA GLY A 341 -23.26 15.15 -7.24
C GLY A 341 -22.18 15.68 -6.30
N THR A 342 -21.04 16.10 -6.84
CA THR A 342 -19.85 16.55 -6.08
C THR A 342 -20.14 17.67 -5.07
N ASP A 343 -21.36 18.21 -5.02
CA ASP A 343 -21.79 19.28 -4.13
C ASP A 343 -22.88 18.86 -3.12
N ALA A 344 -23.45 17.65 -3.22
CA ALA A 344 -24.46 17.15 -2.28
C ALA A 344 -23.82 16.58 -1.00
N TRP A 345 -22.92 17.36 -0.39
CA TRP A 345 -22.17 17.00 0.81
C TRP A 345 -23.07 16.79 2.03
N ILE A 346 -24.16 17.56 2.14
CA ILE A 346 -25.15 17.42 3.20
C ILE A 346 -25.84 16.06 3.11
N GLU A 347 -26.33 15.69 1.92
CA GLU A 347 -26.96 14.37 1.70
C GLU A 347 -26.01 13.25 2.09
N ARG A 348 -24.74 13.36 1.68
CA ARG A 348 -23.70 12.37 2.05
C ARG A 348 -23.44 12.37 3.55
N ALA A 349 -23.44 13.52 4.22
CA ALA A 349 -23.26 13.64 5.66
C ALA A 349 -24.39 12.98 6.46
N GLU A 350 -25.63 13.02 5.97
CA GLU A 350 -26.82 12.45 6.60
C GLU A 350 -26.95 10.93 6.40
N THR A 351 -26.17 10.32 5.50
CA THR A 351 -26.13 8.85 5.36
C THR A 351 -25.77 8.15 6.68
N HIS A 352 -26.25 6.92 6.88
CA HIS A 352 -25.98 6.15 8.10
C HIS A 352 -24.48 5.98 8.40
N LEU A 353 -23.64 5.81 7.37
CA LEU A 353 -22.19 5.71 7.53
C LEU A 353 -21.58 7.00 8.09
N PHE A 354 -21.86 8.14 7.45
CA PHE A 354 -21.25 9.41 7.83
C PHE A 354 -21.86 9.98 9.09
N ARG A 355 -23.16 9.82 9.33
CA ARG A 355 -23.78 10.18 10.61
C ARG A 355 -23.15 9.41 11.77
N SER A 356 -22.97 8.09 11.64
CA SER A 356 -22.29 7.31 12.68
C SER A 356 -20.89 7.85 12.97
N LYS A 357 -20.09 8.13 11.93
CA LYS A 357 -18.75 8.71 12.07
C LYS A 357 -18.75 10.11 12.70
N ARG A 358 -19.65 10.99 12.26
CA ARG A 358 -19.79 12.36 12.80
C ARG A 358 -20.16 12.31 14.27
N SER A 359 -21.14 11.50 14.65
CA SER A 359 -21.56 11.35 16.05
C SER A 359 -20.46 10.76 16.93
N THR A 360 -19.72 9.73 16.46
CA THR A 360 -18.54 9.22 17.18
C THR A 360 -17.47 10.29 17.37
N LEU A 361 -17.10 10.98 16.27
CA LEU A 361 -16.04 11.97 16.31
C LEU A 361 -16.42 13.18 17.18
N LEU A 362 -17.67 13.65 17.09
CA LEU A 362 -18.17 14.76 17.88
C LEU A 362 -18.23 14.41 19.37
N ALA A 363 -18.74 13.22 19.73
CA ALA A 363 -18.80 12.76 21.11
C ALA A 363 -17.43 12.79 21.77
N GLU A 364 -16.44 12.20 21.11
CA GLU A 364 -15.07 12.17 21.59
C GLU A 364 -14.44 13.58 21.58
N THR A 365 -14.77 14.46 20.62
CA THR A 365 -14.25 15.85 20.57
C THR A 365 -14.80 16.70 21.71
N LEU A 366 -16.08 16.56 22.04
CA LEU A 366 -16.73 17.25 23.16
C LEU A 366 -16.22 16.74 24.51
N GLU A 367 -15.96 15.43 24.64
CA GLU A 367 -15.29 14.85 25.82
C GLU A 367 -13.89 15.45 26.02
N ILE A 368 -13.10 15.56 24.94
CA ILE A 368 -11.78 16.21 24.98
C ILE A 368 -11.90 17.70 25.31
N GLN A 369 -12.84 18.41 24.70
CA GLN A 369 -13.06 19.84 24.92
C GLN A 369 -13.43 20.13 26.39
N GLY A 370 -14.34 19.35 26.97
CA GLY A 370 -14.73 19.52 28.37
C GLY A 370 -13.56 19.32 29.33
N LEU A 371 -12.74 18.29 29.11
CA LEU A 371 -11.60 18.01 29.98
C LEU A 371 -10.41 18.95 29.75
N LEU A 372 -9.98 19.18 28.51
CA LEU A 372 -8.81 20.02 28.23
C LEU A 372 -9.13 21.51 28.27
N GLY A 373 -10.40 21.90 28.13
CA GLY A 373 -10.84 23.29 28.20
C GLY A 373 -10.62 23.92 29.58
N SER A 374 -10.68 23.14 30.66
CA SER A 374 -10.37 23.61 32.02
C SER A 374 -8.90 23.97 32.22
N TYR A 375 -8.02 23.42 31.37
CA TYR A 375 -6.58 23.71 31.42
C TYR A 375 -6.17 24.77 30.40
N LEU A 376 -6.53 24.59 29.12
CA LEU A 376 -5.93 25.34 28.01
C LEU A 376 -6.54 26.73 27.80
N GLY A 377 -7.68 27.06 28.41
CA GLY A 377 -8.28 28.39 28.36
C GLY A 377 -8.43 28.97 26.93
N PRO A 378 -8.68 30.30 26.81
CA PRO A 378 -8.73 30.98 25.51
C PRO A 378 -7.35 31.34 24.94
N LYS A 379 -6.32 31.50 25.79
CA LYS A 379 -4.93 31.80 25.43
C LYS A 379 -3.99 30.75 26.03
N PRO A 380 -3.91 29.55 25.44
CA PRO A 380 -3.13 28.45 26.02
C PRO A 380 -1.64 28.77 26.12
N THR A 381 -1.05 28.44 27.27
CA THR A 381 0.37 28.60 27.58
C THR A 381 1.07 27.27 27.88
N ALA A 382 2.40 27.26 27.83
CA ALA A 382 3.23 26.12 28.22
C ALA A 382 3.00 25.71 29.68
N ALA A 383 2.75 26.68 30.58
CA ALA A 383 2.48 26.42 31.99
C ALA A 383 1.17 25.65 32.20
N GLU A 384 0.11 26.04 31.50
CA GLU A 384 -1.19 25.34 31.51
C GLU A 384 -1.09 23.95 30.87
N LEU A 385 -0.37 23.83 29.75
CA LEU A 385 -0.11 22.54 29.13
C LEU A 385 0.64 21.59 30.07
N ARG A 386 1.63 22.09 30.82
CA ARG A 386 2.34 21.31 31.85
C ARG A 386 1.38 20.81 32.94
N LYS A 387 0.46 21.65 33.41
CA LYS A 387 -0.58 21.24 34.37
C LYS A 387 -1.48 20.14 33.78
N ALA A 388 -1.89 20.27 32.52
CA ALA A 388 -2.70 19.26 31.83
C ALA A 388 -1.95 17.92 31.66
N LEU A 389 -0.65 17.95 31.40
CA LEU A 389 0.17 16.74 31.22
C LEU A 389 0.41 15.99 32.54
N ALA A 390 0.39 16.69 33.67
CA ALA A 390 0.46 16.08 34.99
C ALA A 390 -0.79 15.28 35.38
N ASP A 391 -1.95 15.58 34.77
CA ASP A 391 -3.19 14.80 34.94
C ASP A 391 -3.21 13.60 33.95
N PRO A 392 -3.21 12.34 34.42
CA PRO A 392 -3.22 11.16 33.56
C PRO A 392 -4.39 11.10 32.56
N LYS A 393 -5.56 11.64 32.94
CA LYS A 393 -6.74 11.67 32.06
C LYS A 393 -6.54 12.69 30.94
N ALA A 394 -6.10 13.90 31.29
CA ALA A 394 -5.83 14.95 30.31
C ALA A 394 -4.67 14.57 29.38
N LYS A 395 -3.58 13.99 29.91
CA LYS A 395 -2.47 13.42 29.12
C LYS A 395 -2.95 12.39 28.09
N THR A 396 -3.86 11.51 28.49
CA THR A 396 -4.48 10.54 27.57
C THR A 396 -5.27 11.23 26.45
N GLN A 397 -6.04 12.28 26.76
CA GLN A 397 -6.78 13.05 25.75
C GLN A 397 -5.84 13.81 24.80
N ILE A 398 -4.73 14.37 25.29
CA ILE A 398 -3.70 15.01 24.44
C ILE A 398 -3.16 13.99 23.42
N GLY A 399 -2.86 12.76 23.86
CA GLY A 399 -2.47 11.68 22.96
C GLY A 399 -3.54 11.35 21.91
N ARG A 400 -4.84 11.39 22.27
CA ARG A 400 -5.94 11.22 21.31
C ARG A 400 -6.00 12.35 20.29
N VAL A 401 -5.82 13.61 20.69
CA VAL A 401 -5.76 14.76 19.77
C VAL A 401 -4.61 14.59 18.77
N ALA A 402 -3.41 14.25 19.26
CA ALA A 402 -2.24 14.01 18.40
C ALA A 402 -2.47 12.86 17.41
N ARG A 403 -3.02 11.73 17.87
CA ARG A 403 -3.37 10.58 17.03
C ARG A 403 -4.34 10.97 15.90
N ARG A 404 -5.32 11.84 16.19
CA ARG A 404 -6.27 12.31 15.18
C ARG A 404 -5.65 13.26 14.18
N ALA A 405 -4.88 14.25 14.64
CA ALA A 405 -4.16 15.17 13.76
C ALA A 405 -3.29 14.39 12.77
N ARG A 406 -2.60 13.34 13.24
CA ARG A 406 -1.87 12.40 12.38
C ARG A 406 -2.78 11.68 11.38
N GLY A 407 -3.91 11.12 11.83
CA GLY A 407 -4.86 10.41 10.96
C GLY A 407 -5.47 11.30 9.85
N GLU A 408 -5.68 12.58 10.13
CA GLU A 408 -6.19 13.56 9.16
C GLU A 408 -5.12 13.96 8.13
N ARG A 409 -3.85 14.04 8.54
CA ARG A 409 -2.77 14.54 7.68
C ARG A 409 -1.95 13.46 6.98
N VAL A 410 -1.87 12.24 7.51
CA VAL A 410 -1.06 11.14 6.95
C VAL A 410 -1.41 10.82 5.49
N GLY A 411 -2.69 10.87 5.11
CA GLY A 411 -3.10 10.64 3.71
C GLY A 411 -2.93 11.86 2.79
N THR A 412 -2.32 12.95 3.27
CA THR A 412 -2.40 14.26 2.60
C THR A 412 -1.05 14.96 2.42
N VAL A 413 -0.20 14.94 3.45
CA VAL A 413 1.15 15.55 3.43
C VAL A 413 2.26 14.50 3.41
N ILE A 414 1.88 13.23 3.54
CA ILE A 414 2.77 12.09 3.37
C ILE A 414 2.25 11.27 2.21
N ALA A 415 3.18 10.70 1.45
CA ALA A 415 2.86 9.72 0.44
C ALA A 415 3.84 8.55 0.51
N ASP A 416 3.44 7.41 -0.05
CA ASP A 416 4.36 6.33 -0.35
C ASP A 416 4.68 6.32 -1.84
N LEU A 417 5.96 6.15 -2.16
CA LEU A 417 6.44 5.76 -3.47
C LEU A 417 6.19 4.26 -3.64
N THR A 418 5.01 3.92 -4.16
CA THR A 418 4.49 2.54 -4.23
C THR A 418 5.01 1.74 -5.43
N VAL A 419 5.44 2.46 -6.46
CA VAL A 419 6.10 1.93 -7.65
C VAL A 419 7.34 2.78 -7.86
N CYS A 420 8.49 2.14 -8.06
CA CYS A 420 9.72 2.80 -8.45
C CYS A 420 10.64 1.76 -9.06
N GLY A 421 11.11 1.99 -10.27
CA GLY A 421 11.99 1.03 -10.94
C GLY A 421 12.36 1.50 -12.33
N ALA A 422 13.55 1.13 -12.76
CA ALA A 422 13.96 1.28 -14.15
C ALA A 422 13.49 0.11 -14.99
N ILE A 423 13.29 0.38 -16.27
CA ILE A 423 12.97 -0.58 -17.31
C ILE A 423 14.25 -0.93 -18.06
N ALA A 424 14.34 -2.16 -18.55
CA ALA A 424 15.44 -2.58 -19.42
C ALA A 424 15.50 -1.71 -20.70
N PRO A 425 16.69 -1.38 -21.22
CA PRO A 425 18.04 -1.69 -20.73
C PRO A 425 18.58 -0.72 -19.64
N TYR A 426 17.86 0.35 -19.31
CA TYR A 426 18.34 1.41 -18.39
C TYR A 426 18.60 0.93 -16.95
N ASN A 427 17.98 -0.16 -16.53
CA ASN A 427 18.26 -0.79 -15.24
C ASN A 427 19.74 -1.18 -15.08
N ALA A 428 20.42 -1.58 -16.16
CA ALA A 428 21.86 -1.91 -16.17
C ALA A 428 22.74 -0.69 -15.79
N LEU A 429 22.27 0.51 -16.14
CA LEU A 429 22.90 1.81 -15.84
C LEU A 429 22.52 2.36 -14.45
N ALA A 430 21.88 1.54 -13.61
CA ALA A 430 21.35 1.96 -12.31
C ALA A 430 20.32 3.11 -12.41
N ALA A 431 19.56 3.20 -13.52
CA ALA A 431 18.51 4.21 -13.67
C ALA A 431 17.39 4.08 -12.61
N GLY A 432 17.30 2.96 -11.87
CA GLY A 432 16.39 2.87 -10.72
C GLY A 432 16.66 3.94 -9.65
N LYS A 433 17.91 4.41 -9.54
CA LYS A 433 18.31 5.54 -8.68
C LYS A 433 17.84 6.88 -9.22
N LEU A 434 17.94 7.09 -10.54
CA LEU A 434 17.39 8.25 -11.22
C LEU A 434 15.88 8.34 -11.01
N VAL A 435 15.15 7.25 -11.22
CA VAL A 435 13.69 7.17 -11.02
C VAL A 435 13.33 7.50 -9.57
N GLY A 436 14.08 6.97 -8.59
CA GLY A 436 13.86 7.27 -7.18
C GLY A 436 14.07 8.74 -6.81
N ALA A 437 15.11 9.39 -7.37
CA ALA A 437 15.35 10.81 -7.16
C ALA A 437 14.30 11.69 -7.87
N LEU A 438 14.00 11.41 -9.15
CA LEU A 438 12.99 12.15 -9.91
C LEU A 438 11.58 12.01 -9.33
N ALA A 439 11.26 10.88 -8.70
CA ALA A 439 9.96 10.67 -8.05
C ALA A 439 9.70 11.61 -6.87
N VAL A 440 10.73 12.27 -6.33
CA VAL A 440 10.63 13.28 -5.26
C VAL A 440 11.17 14.64 -5.72
N SER A 441 11.24 14.86 -7.04
CA SER A 441 11.68 16.13 -7.64
C SER A 441 10.61 17.23 -7.56
N PRO A 442 11.00 18.51 -7.66
CA PRO A 442 10.08 19.65 -7.65
C PRO A 442 8.90 19.48 -8.62
N THR A 443 9.15 18.98 -9.83
CA THR A 443 8.12 18.68 -10.84
C THR A 443 7.05 17.74 -10.32
N VAL A 444 7.43 16.70 -9.57
CA VAL A 444 6.49 15.75 -8.97
C VAL A 444 5.75 16.36 -7.77
N LEU A 445 6.42 17.15 -6.92
CA LEU A 445 5.78 17.84 -5.80
C LEU A 445 4.71 18.83 -6.30
N ALA A 446 5.05 19.65 -7.30
CA ALA A 446 4.14 20.61 -7.91
C ALA A 446 2.94 19.91 -8.56
N ALA A 447 3.18 18.84 -9.32
CA ALA A 447 2.12 18.04 -9.93
C ALA A 447 1.19 17.40 -8.88
N TYR A 448 1.75 16.87 -7.78
CA TYR A 448 0.96 16.32 -6.69
C TYR A 448 0.08 17.40 -6.03
N ARG A 449 0.66 18.57 -5.74
CA ARG A 449 -0.05 19.71 -5.16
C ARG A 449 -1.20 20.14 -6.06
N ALA A 450 -0.96 20.32 -7.36
CA ALA A 450 -1.98 20.70 -8.33
C ALA A 450 -3.11 19.65 -8.41
N LYS A 451 -2.75 18.37 -8.54
CA LYS A 451 -3.72 17.25 -8.65
C LYS A 451 -4.67 17.13 -7.46
N TYR A 452 -4.18 17.43 -6.24
CA TYR A 452 -4.94 17.26 -5.00
C TYR A 452 -5.42 18.57 -4.36
N SER A 453 -5.28 19.71 -5.05
CA SER A 453 -5.90 20.98 -4.68
C SER A 453 -7.40 20.98 -5.00
N ARG A 454 -8.13 20.01 -4.43
CA ARG A 454 -9.57 19.80 -4.63
C ARG A 454 -10.23 19.28 -3.35
N PRO A 455 -11.56 19.39 -3.20
CA PRO A 455 -12.27 18.90 -2.02
C PRO A 455 -12.01 17.41 -1.73
N SER A 456 -11.75 17.07 -0.48
CA SER A 456 -11.56 15.70 -0.02
C SER A 456 -12.91 15.07 0.31
N GLU A 457 -13.27 14.00 -0.40
CA GLU A 457 -14.60 13.37 -0.26
C GLU A 457 -15.01 13.06 1.19
N ILE A 458 -14.12 12.43 1.97
CA ILE A 458 -14.43 12.04 3.35
C ILE A 458 -14.54 13.28 4.23
N ALA A 459 -13.61 14.24 4.10
CA ALA A 459 -13.63 15.45 4.92
C ALA A 459 -14.86 16.31 4.59
N SER A 460 -15.21 16.44 3.31
CA SER A 460 -16.38 17.19 2.89
C SER A 460 -17.69 16.53 3.35
N ALA A 461 -17.78 15.20 3.28
CA ALA A 461 -18.93 14.45 3.80
C ALA A 461 -19.05 14.49 5.33
N MET A 462 -17.94 14.62 6.07
CA MET A 462 -17.99 14.86 7.52
C MET A 462 -18.46 16.28 7.84
N ALA A 463 -18.07 17.26 7.01
CA ALA A 463 -18.35 18.68 7.24
C ALA A 463 -19.67 19.17 6.62
N GLY A 464 -20.30 18.39 5.74
CA GLY A 464 -21.49 18.82 4.99
C GLY A 464 -21.21 19.94 3.98
N ARG A 465 -19.94 20.22 3.69
CA ARG A 465 -19.47 21.31 2.81
C ARG A 465 -18.09 20.96 2.23
N PRO A 466 -17.64 21.56 1.12
CA PRO A 466 -16.33 21.24 0.56
C PRO A 466 -15.18 21.56 1.54
N ILE A 467 -14.31 20.59 1.79
CA ILE A 467 -13.07 20.74 2.57
C ILE A 467 -11.87 20.31 1.73
N THR A 468 -11.01 21.26 1.37
CA THR A 468 -9.72 20.97 0.74
C THR A 468 -8.68 20.70 1.82
N ARG A 469 -7.93 19.60 1.67
CA ARG A 469 -6.85 19.24 2.59
C ARG A 469 -5.51 19.69 2.02
N GLU A 470 -4.54 19.95 2.89
CA GLU A 470 -3.16 20.24 2.48
C GLU A 470 -2.65 19.18 1.49
N ALA A 471 -1.88 19.63 0.51
CA ALA A 471 -1.30 18.76 -0.53
C ALA A 471 0.21 19.00 -0.72
N ARG A 472 0.81 19.95 0.02
CA ARG A 472 2.26 20.12 0.11
C ARG A 472 2.87 18.94 0.86
N LEU A 473 3.59 18.08 0.12
CA LEU A 473 4.23 16.90 0.67
C LEU A 473 5.41 17.29 1.57
N ALA A 474 5.52 16.61 2.71
CA ALA A 474 6.58 16.77 3.70
C ALA A 474 7.53 15.57 3.75
N PHE A 475 7.02 14.40 3.38
CA PHE A 475 7.75 13.13 3.48
C PHE A 475 7.23 12.14 2.44
N VAL A 476 8.16 11.39 1.84
CA VAL A 476 7.83 10.26 0.95
C VAL A 476 8.46 8.98 1.50
N GLY A 477 7.62 8.03 1.90
CA GLY A 477 8.03 6.69 2.33
C GLY A 477 8.11 5.71 1.17
N THR A 478 8.78 4.58 1.36
CA THR A 478 8.67 3.43 0.45
C THR A 478 9.05 2.13 1.16
N THR A 479 8.67 1.01 0.55
CA THR A 479 9.15 -0.32 0.94
C THR A 479 9.89 -0.92 -0.23
N SER A 480 11.05 -1.51 0.04
CA SER A 480 11.76 -2.34 -0.93
C SER A 480 11.00 -3.64 -1.23
N LEU A 481 11.31 -4.31 -2.33
CA LEU A 481 10.75 -5.63 -2.63
C LEU A 481 11.30 -6.72 -1.69
N TYR A 482 12.57 -6.59 -1.30
CA TYR A 482 13.32 -7.58 -0.54
C TYR A 482 13.81 -7.01 0.79
N GLY A 483 13.76 -7.82 1.85
CA GLY A 483 14.30 -7.48 3.17
C GLY A 483 15.84 -7.46 3.23
N THR A 484 16.50 -7.94 2.17
CA THR A 484 17.96 -7.99 2.04
C THR A 484 18.41 -7.39 0.70
N GLY A 485 19.49 -6.61 0.73
CA GLY A 485 20.18 -6.16 -0.48
C GLY A 485 19.35 -5.29 -1.45
N SER A 486 18.61 -4.29 -0.94
CA SER A 486 17.95 -3.29 -1.80
C SER A 486 19.00 -2.40 -2.49
N SER A 487 19.19 -2.53 -3.80
CA SER A 487 20.18 -1.72 -4.54
C SER A 487 19.67 -0.31 -4.91
N GLN A 488 18.34 -0.17 -5.03
CA GLN A 488 17.69 1.02 -5.56
C GLN A 488 17.82 2.21 -4.60
N TYR A 489 17.31 2.07 -3.37
CA TYR A 489 17.26 3.14 -2.38
C TYR A 489 18.52 3.21 -1.52
N ASN A 490 19.27 2.11 -1.43
CA ASN A 490 20.49 2.08 -0.64
C ASN A 490 21.55 3.06 -1.18
N ARG A 491 22.10 3.87 -0.28
CA ARG A 491 23.07 4.94 -0.58
C ARG A 491 22.58 5.92 -1.65
N LEU A 492 21.27 6.06 -1.80
CA LEU A 492 20.69 7.00 -2.74
C LEU A 492 20.57 8.38 -2.08
N PHE A 493 21.66 9.15 -2.18
CA PHE A 493 21.76 10.53 -1.71
C PHE A 493 22.33 11.44 -2.79
N TRP A 494 21.77 12.64 -2.90
CA TRP A 494 22.14 13.68 -3.87
C TRP A 494 22.32 15.03 -3.15
N PRO A 495 23.11 15.96 -3.70
CA PRO A 495 23.18 17.33 -3.18
C PRO A 495 21.82 18.01 -3.39
N ALA A 496 21.34 18.77 -2.40
CA ALA A 496 20.04 19.41 -2.49
C ALA A 496 19.97 20.43 -3.65
N SER A 497 21.10 21.01 -4.04
CA SER A 497 21.24 21.86 -5.23
C SER A 497 20.79 21.21 -6.54
N ALA A 498 20.84 19.87 -6.67
CA ALA A 498 20.29 19.18 -7.84
C ALA A 498 18.75 19.30 -7.96
N MET A 499 18.09 19.82 -6.91
CA MET A 499 16.66 20.09 -6.84
C MET A 499 16.38 21.54 -6.40
N GLY A 500 17.31 22.47 -6.63
CA GLY A 500 17.15 23.88 -6.25
C GLY A 500 17.30 24.19 -4.75
N GLY A 501 17.70 23.21 -3.94
CA GLY A 501 17.97 23.41 -2.51
C GLY A 501 19.37 23.98 -2.21
N PRO A 502 19.71 24.16 -0.92
CA PRO A 502 21.01 24.68 -0.50
C PRO A 502 22.19 23.80 -0.96
N GLY A 503 23.31 24.42 -1.33
CA GLY A 503 24.47 23.71 -1.91
C GLY A 503 25.25 22.82 -0.94
N ASP A 504 25.17 23.09 0.35
CA ASP A 504 25.80 22.34 1.44
C ASP A 504 24.89 21.23 2.02
N ALA A 505 23.60 21.25 1.69
CA ALA A 505 22.64 20.27 2.14
C ALA A 505 22.63 19.01 1.25
N ARG A 506 22.29 17.87 1.86
CA ARG A 506 22.14 16.58 1.18
C ARG A 506 20.76 16.01 1.43
N MET A 507 20.13 15.50 0.38
CA MET A 507 18.85 14.80 0.44
C MET A 507 19.01 13.35 -0.01
N GLY A 508 18.09 12.48 0.40
CA GLY A 508 18.10 11.10 -0.04
C GLY A 508 17.23 10.16 0.78
N PHE A 509 17.30 8.88 0.44
CA PHE A 509 16.55 7.82 1.09
C PHE A 509 17.27 7.33 2.36
N HIS A 510 16.63 7.53 3.51
CA HIS A 510 17.05 7.00 4.80
C HIS A 510 16.43 5.64 5.03
N GLU A 511 17.21 4.67 5.50
CA GLU A 511 16.68 3.39 5.99
C GLU A 511 16.00 3.60 7.35
N LEU A 512 14.72 3.25 7.45
CA LEU A 512 13.90 3.50 8.64
C LEU A 512 13.73 2.24 9.51
N GLY A 513 13.96 1.05 8.94
CA GLY A 513 13.77 -0.23 9.60
C GLY A 513 13.23 -1.32 8.67
N ARG A 514 12.57 -2.33 9.23
CA ARG A 514 12.00 -3.47 8.46
C ARG A 514 10.53 -3.67 8.78
N SER A 515 9.77 -4.07 7.76
CA SER A 515 8.35 -4.41 7.90
C SER A 515 8.17 -5.76 8.60
N ARG A 516 7.07 -5.94 9.33
CA ARG A 516 6.69 -7.23 9.94
C ARG A 516 5.96 -8.21 9.00
N SER A 517 5.90 -7.94 7.70
CA SER A 517 5.38 -8.88 6.68
C SER A 517 3.89 -9.26 6.78
N PHE A 518 3.00 -8.34 7.17
CA PHE A 518 1.56 -8.61 7.26
C PHE A 518 0.82 -8.25 5.97
N GLY A 519 -0.06 -9.12 5.50
CA GLY A 519 -0.92 -8.85 4.34
C GLY A 519 -1.80 -10.02 3.95
N THR A 520 -2.46 -9.91 2.79
CA THR A 520 -3.34 -10.95 2.23
C THR A 520 -2.90 -11.44 0.86
N SER A 521 -1.72 -11.04 0.40
CA SER A 521 -1.25 -11.31 -0.96
C SER A 521 -0.93 -12.79 -1.19
N HIS A 522 -0.80 -13.60 -0.14
CA HIS A 522 -0.64 -15.05 -0.26
C HIS A 522 -1.97 -15.80 -0.35
N PHE A 523 -3.13 -15.13 -0.31
CA PHE A 523 -4.44 -15.74 -0.54
C PHE A 523 -5.03 -15.41 -1.92
N SER A 524 -5.49 -16.43 -2.64
CA SER A 524 -6.12 -16.35 -3.96
C SER A 524 -7.54 -15.80 -3.87
N ASP A 525 -8.08 -15.41 -5.02
CA ASP A 525 -9.47 -14.96 -5.08
C ASP A 525 -10.43 -16.10 -4.70
N ALA A 526 -10.15 -17.33 -5.13
CA ALA A 526 -10.91 -18.52 -4.72
C ALA A 526 -10.91 -18.71 -3.19
N THR A 527 -9.76 -18.55 -2.54
CA THR A 527 -9.66 -18.61 -1.07
C THR A 527 -10.42 -17.48 -0.40
N VAL A 528 -10.27 -16.25 -0.90
CA VAL A 528 -11.01 -15.09 -0.35
C VAL A 528 -12.51 -15.29 -0.47
N ASP A 529 -13.00 -15.78 -1.62
CA ASP A 529 -14.42 -16.03 -1.85
C ASP A 529 -14.96 -17.15 -0.94
N ALA A 530 -14.20 -18.24 -0.77
CA ALA A 530 -14.56 -19.31 0.17
C ALA A 530 -14.62 -18.83 1.63
N LEU A 531 -13.65 -18.00 2.05
CA LEU A 531 -13.60 -17.39 3.38
C LEU A 531 -14.76 -16.42 3.63
N VAL A 532 -15.10 -15.60 2.64
CA VAL A 532 -16.26 -14.70 2.69
C VAL A 532 -17.54 -15.51 2.84
N ARG A 533 -17.75 -16.53 2.00
CA ARG A 533 -18.93 -17.38 2.04
C ARG A 533 -19.10 -18.08 3.39
N LEU A 534 -18.03 -18.62 3.96
CA LEU A 534 -18.06 -19.21 5.29
C LEU A 534 -18.48 -18.19 6.36
N SER A 535 -17.91 -16.99 6.31
CA SER A 535 -18.23 -15.92 7.27
C SER A 535 -19.70 -15.49 7.20
N GLU A 536 -20.29 -15.43 6.01
CA GLU A 536 -21.70 -15.08 5.81
C GLU A 536 -22.64 -16.15 6.38
N LEU A 537 -22.34 -17.44 6.14
CA LEU A 537 -23.14 -18.56 6.63
C LEU A 537 -23.02 -18.79 8.14
N SER A 538 -21.90 -18.39 8.74
CA SER A 538 -21.64 -18.55 10.19
C SER A 538 -22.33 -17.47 11.04
N GLY A 539 -23.25 -16.69 10.47
CA GLY A 539 -23.96 -15.62 11.18
C GLY A 539 -23.12 -14.37 11.40
N GLY A 540 -22.09 -14.13 10.58
CA GLY A 540 -21.30 -12.90 10.63
C GLY A 540 -22.18 -11.67 10.35
N LEU A 541 -22.60 -10.97 11.41
CA LEU A 541 -23.45 -9.76 11.34
C LEU A 541 -22.78 -8.58 10.62
N VAL A 542 -21.49 -8.68 10.28
CA VAL A 542 -20.69 -7.62 9.65
C VAL A 542 -20.45 -7.94 8.19
N ARG A 543 -21.29 -7.41 7.30
CA ARG A 543 -21.00 -7.38 5.86
C ARG A 543 -19.96 -6.31 5.58
N VAL A 544 -18.82 -6.72 5.01
CA VAL A 544 -17.77 -5.81 4.56
C VAL A 544 -18.12 -5.30 3.17
N ASN A 545 -18.60 -4.07 3.06
CA ASN A 545 -18.78 -3.44 1.76
C ASN A 545 -17.44 -2.90 1.24
N SER A 546 -17.33 -2.71 -0.07
CA SER A 546 -16.18 -2.06 -0.69
C SER A 546 -16.33 -0.53 -0.76
N LEU A 547 -17.19 0.05 0.10
CA LEU A 547 -17.47 1.48 0.10
C LEU A 547 -16.27 2.30 0.59
N PHE A 548 -15.98 3.39 -0.12
CA PHE A 548 -14.89 4.29 0.24
C PHE A 548 -15.13 4.92 1.63
N GLY A 549 -14.10 4.82 2.49
CA GLY A 549 -14.13 5.35 3.86
C GLY A 549 -14.50 4.35 4.95
N GLU A 550 -14.86 3.10 4.66
CA GLU A 550 -15.14 2.11 5.72
C GLU A 550 -13.91 1.58 6.47
N GLY A 551 -12.70 1.76 5.93
CA GLY A 551 -11.46 1.29 6.55
C GLY A 551 -10.34 1.05 5.54
N VAL A 552 -9.18 0.57 6.04
CA VAL A 552 -7.90 0.53 5.30
C VAL A 552 -7.91 -0.45 4.11
N SER A 553 -8.51 -1.63 4.25
CA SER A 553 -8.58 -2.62 3.15
C SER A 553 -9.78 -3.56 3.29
N PRO A 554 -10.73 -3.56 2.32
CA PRO A 554 -11.83 -4.52 2.28
C PRO A 554 -11.37 -5.98 2.24
N ARG A 555 -10.35 -6.32 1.43
CA ARG A 555 -9.82 -7.70 1.30
C ARG A 555 -9.29 -8.23 2.64
N LEU A 556 -8.43 -7.45 3.30
CA LEU A 556 -7.92 -7.76 4.65
C LEU A 556 -9.05 -8.00 5.68
N ARG A 557 -10.08 -7.16 5.69
CA ARG A 557 -11.24 -7.33 6.57
C ARG A 557 -11.98 -8.65 6.29
N LYS A 558 -12.24 -8.94 5.02
CA LYS A 558 -12.89 -10.20 4.57
C LYS A 558 -12.10 -11.44 4.97
N VAL A 559 -10.79 -11.46 4.72
CA VAL A 559 -9.91 -12.58 5.09
C VAL A 559 -9.88 -12.78 6.61
N ARG A 560 -9.75 -11.71 7.41
CA ARG A 560 -9.78 -11.81 8.88
C ARG A 560 -11.08 -12.42 9.39
N LEU A 561 -12.22 -12.01 8.84
CA LEU A 561 -13.53 -12.56 9.23
C LEU A 561 -13.64 -14.04 8.88
N GLY A 562 -13.23 -14.45 7.68
CA GLY A 562 -13.28 -15.86 7.28
C GLY A 562 -12.32 -16.74 8.09
N LEU A 563 -11.10 -16.29 8.35
CA LEU A 563 -10.14 -17.02 9.19
C LEU A 563 -10.65 -17.15 10.64
N ALA A 564 -11.28 -16.10 11.17
CA ALA A 564 -11.94 -16.17 12.47
C ALA A 564 -13.11 -17.16 12.48
N ALA A 565 -13.88 -17.26 11.40
CA ALA A 565 -14.96 -18.25 11.26
C ALA A 565 -14.44 -19.70 11.17
N LEU A 566 -13.22 -19.91 10.67
CA LEU A 566 -12.51 -21.20 10.78
C LEU A 566 -11.98 -21.49 12.19
N GLY A 567 -11.94 -20.50 13.09
CA GLY A 567 -11.29 -20.61 14.38
C GLY A 567 -9.76 -20.54 14.30
N TRP A 568 -9.20 -20.08 13.17
CA TRP A 568 -7.76 -20.05 12.93
C TRP A 568 -7.14 -18.71 13.35
N PRO A 569 -5.87 -18.71 13.83
CA PRO A 569 -5.21 -17.50 14.33
C PRO A 569 -4.87 -16.54 13.18
N SER A 570 -5.79 -15.63 12.90
CA SER A 570 -5.69 -14.66 11.78
C SER A 570 -4.37 -13.89 11.78
N ASN A 571 -3.87 -13.47 12.96
CA ASN A 571 -2.62 -12.70 13.03
C ASN A 571 -1.38 -13.51 12.61
N GLU A 572 -1.36 -14.82 12.82
CA GLU A 572 -0.24 -15.65 12.36
C GLU A 572 -0.36 -15.94 10.87
N LEU A 573 -1.56 -16.32 10.42
CA LEU A 573 -1.80 -16.67 9.01
C LEU A 573 -1.75 -15.46 8.06
N LEU A 574 -1.83 -14.22 8.56
CA LEU A 574 -1.62 -13.01 7.75
C LEU A 574 -0.15 -12.62 7.60
N LYS A 575 0.79 -13.25 8.34
CA LYS A 575 2.22 -13.01 8.19
C LYS A 575 2.75 -13.79 7.00
N HIS A 576 3.02 -13.12 5.89
CA HIS A 576 3.48 -13.77 4.66
C HIS A 576 4.99 -14.02 4.60
N GLY A 577 5.76 -13.67 5.64
CA GLY A 577 7.19 -13.97 5.71
C GLY A 577 8.06 -13.31 4.62
N ARG A 578 7.66 -12.15 4.09
CA ARG A 578 8.42 -11.39 3.07
C ARG A 578 8.76 -10.04 3.65
N GLU A 579 9.80 -10.00 4.47
CA GLU A 579 10.23 -8.75 5.09
C GLU A 579 10.70 -7.78 4.01
N ARG A 580 10.49 -6.49 4.26
CA ARG A 580 10.87 -5.40 3.37
C ARG A 580 11.59 -4.34 4.18
N ILE A 581 12.68 -3.82 3.63
CA ILE A 581 13.34 -2.63 4.19
C ILE A 581 12.47 -1.42 3.90
N LEU A 582 12.22 -0.62 4.93
CA LEU A 582 11.50 0.65 4.87
C LEU A 582 12.50 1.77 4.60
N TYR A 583 12.18 2.62 3.64
CA TYR A 583 12.95 3.82 3.33
C TYR A 583 12.07 5.06 3.40
N GLY A 584 12.69 6.22 3.59
CA GLY A 584 11.99 7.50 3.60
C GLY A 584 12.87 8.68 3.18
N VAL A 585 12.26 9.65 2.52
CA VAL A 585 12.90 10.91 2.13
C VAL A 585 12.17 12.06 2.86
N PRO A 586 12.82 12.75 3.81
CA PRO A 586 12.30 14.01 4.30
C PRO A 586 12.40 15.06 3.18
N LEU A 587 11.29 15.78 2.92
CA LEU A 587 11.26 16.88 1.95
C LEU A 587 11.37 18.25 2.65
N VAL A 588 11.14 18.27 3.95
CA VAL A 588 11.16 19.46 4.80
C VAL A 588 12.02 19.20 6.04
N GLU A 589 12.53 20.25 6.67
CA GLU A 589 13.27 20.16 7.94
C GLU A 589 12.33 19.89 9.12
N ASN A 590 11.20 20.61 9.16
CA ASN A 590 10.22 20.54 10.25
C ASN A 590 9.20 19.40 10.09
N VAL A 591 9.65 18.21 9.64
CA VAL A 591 8.77 17.08 9.26
C VAL A 591 7.73 16.77 10.33
N ARG A 592 8.16 16.60 11.60
CA ARG A 592 7.27 16.24 12.72
C ARG A 592 6.16 17.27 12.92
N ASP A 593 6.56 18.52 13.13
CA ASP A 593 5.67 19.62 13.51
C ASP A 593 4.75 20.02 12.35
N TYR A 594 5.28 20.14 11.14
CA TYR A 594 4.48 20.44 9.94
C TYR A 594 3.48 19.31 9.66
N SER A 595 3.93 18.05 9.70
CA SER A 595 3.04 16.94 9.36
C SER A 595 1.93 16.74 10.40
N LEU A 596 2.11 17.14 11.67
CA LEU A 596 1.05 17.21 12.68
C LEU A 596 0.17 18.49 12.59
N GLY A 597 0.60 19.48 11.81
CA GLY A 597 -0.04 20.79 11.70
C GLY A 597 0.17 21.71 12.88
N ILE A 598 1.22 21.45 13.67
CA ILE A 598 1.75 22.38 14.65
C ILE A 598 2.33 23.58 13.89
N ASP A 599 3.15 23.31 12.88
CA ASP A 599 3.55 24.31 11.88
C ASP A 599 2.55 24.38 10.73
N GLN A 600 2.28 25.61 10.29
CA GLN A 600 1.43 25.87 9.12
C GLN A 600 2.25 25.85 7.82
N GLU A 601 3.52 26.24 7.89
CA GLU A 601 4.40 26.32 6.73
C GLU A 601 5.46 25.21 6.75
N PRO A 602 5.67 24.52 5.61
CA PRO A 602 6.78 23.60 5.43
C PRO A 602 8.08 24.39 5.24
N VAL A 603 9.15 23.94 5.89
CA VAL A 603 10.51 24.44 5.65
C VAL A 603 11.20 23.47 4.70
N TYR A 604 11.07 23.67 3.39
CA TYR A 604 11.55 22.73 2.38
C TYR A 604 13.09 22.64 2.33
N LEU A 605 13.58 21.42 2.10
CA LEU A 605 15.01 21.11 1.85
C LEU A 605 15.40 21.31 0.37
N LEU A 606 14.42 21.58 -0.49
CA LEU A 606 14.53 21.80 -1.93
C LEU A 606 13.66 22.99 -2.34
N ASP A 607 13.77 23.46 -3.57
CA ASP A 607 12.77 24.38 -4.11
C ASP A 607 11.57 23.58 -4.63
N PRO A 608 10.37 23.68 -4.02
CA PRO A 608 9.21 22.91 -4.47
C PRO A 608 8.69 23.34 -5.85
N GLU A 609 9.13 24.47 -6.38
CA GLU A 609 8.74 24.96 -7.71
C GLU A 609 9.73 24.46 -8.78
N PRO A 610 9.23 23.85 -9.88
CA PRO A 610 10.08 23.27 -10.91
C PRO A 610 10.75 24.36 -11.76
N HIS A 611 12.08 24.31 -11.80
CA HIS A 611 12.91 25.16 -12.68
C HIS A 611 13.28 24.46 -13.99
N ASP A 612 13.32 23.12 -13.97
CA ASP A 612 13.59 22.27 -15.13
C ASP A 612 12.70 21.01 -15.11
N ALA A 613 12.83 20.16 -16.13
CA ALA A 613 12.07 18.91 -16.25
C ALA A 613 12.71 17.71 -15.49
N GLY A 614 13.68 17.97 -14.62
CA GLY A 614 14.54 16.98 -13.96
C GLY A 614 15.95 16.88 -14.54
N THR A 615 16.38 17.85 -15.35
CA THR A 615 17.67 17.86 -16.06
C THR A 615 18.85 17.84 -15.08
N ALA A 616 18.84 18.69 -14.06
CA ALA A 616 19.90 18.71 -13.05
C ALA A 616 20.03 17.37 -12.29
N VAL A 617 18.90 16.71 -12.00
CA VAL A 617 18.88 15.38 -11.39
C VAL A 617 19.43 14.32 -12.34
N ALA A 618 19.10 14.42 -13.64
CA ALA A 618 19.63 13.52 -14.67
C ALA A 618 21.14 13.66 -14.80
N GLU A 619 21.69 14.87 -14.87
CA GLU A 619 23.12 15.14 -14.94
C GLU A 619 23.89 14.59 -13.73
N TRP A 620 23.35 14.82 -12.53
CA TRP A 620 23.89 14.25 -11.30
C TRP A 620 23.95 12.71 -11.37
N TRP A 621 22.86 12.08 -11.82
CA TRP A 621 22.81 10.62 -11.95
C TRP A 621 23.78 10.10 -13.03
N GLN A 622 23.86 10.76 -14.18
CA GLN A 622 24.74 10.38 -15.27
C GLN A 622 26.20 10.38 -14.79
N THR A 623 26.62 11.49 -14.18
CA THR A 623 27.97 11.70 -13.65
C THR A 623 28.30 10.71 -12.55
N ARG A 624 27.37 10.49 -11.60
CA ARG A 624 27.63 9.67 -10.42
C ARG A 624 27.54 8.16 -10.68
N TRP A 625 26.66 7.73 -11.57
CA TRP A 625 26.32 6.32 -11.75
C TRP A 625 26.43 5.85 -13.20
N ALA A 626 25.73 6.50 -14.13
CA ALA A 626 25.52 5.93 -15.47
C ALA A 626 26.83 5.76 -16.25
N ARG A 627 27.67 6.81 -16.32
CA ARG A 627 28.92 6.80 -17.11
C ARG A 627 29.88 5.69 -16.67
N LYS A 628 30.14 5.60 -15.37
CA LYS A 628 31.03 4.56 -14.80
C LYS A 628 30.51 3.14 -14.98
N ARG A 629 29.18 2.96 -15.06
CA ARG A 629 28.58 1.64 -15.33
C ARG A 629 28.61 1.32 -16.82
N ALA A 630 28.31 2.28 -17.69
CA ALA A 630 28.33 2.10 -19.13
C ALA A 630 29.71 1.64 -19.66
N ALA A 631 30.79 2.07 -19.00
CA ALA A 631 32.15 1.63 -19.32
C ALA A 631 32.47 0.16 -18.95
N GLN A 632 31.61 -0.53 -18.20
CA GLN A 632 31.86 -1.91 -17.75
C GLN A 632 31.35 -2.93 -18.77
N GLU A 633 32.21 -3.87 -19.15
CA GLU A 633 31.90 -4.88 -20.18
C GLU A 633 30.63 -5.69 -19.86
N HIS A 634 30.48 -6.19 -18.63
CA HIS A 634 29.28 -6.94 -18.23
C HIS A 634 27.99 -6.09 -18.27
N VAL A 635 28.09 -4.77 -18.13
CA VAL A 635 26.93 -3.85 -18.25
C VAL A 635 26.59 -3.67 -19.72
N GLN A 636 27.58 -3.52 -20.60
CA GLN A 636 27.37 -3.46 -22.04
C GLN A 636 26.73 -4.74 -22.56
N GLU A 637 27.23 -5.91 -22.15
CA GLU A 637 26.65 -7.20 -22.52
C GLU A 637 25.22 -7.34 -22.01
N ALA A 638 24.94 -6.96 -20.76
CA ALA A 638 23.59 -6.96 -20.22
C ALA A 638 22.63 -6.05 -21.02
N MET A 639 23.07 -4.88 -21.47
CA MET A 639 22.26 -4.02 -22.34
C MET A 639 21.99 -4.68 -23.69
N ARG A 640 23.02 -5.25 -24.34
CA ARG A 640 22.95 -5.89 -25.67
C ARG A 640 22.06 -7.14 -25.74
N GLN A 641 21.64 -7.69 -24.59
CA GLN A 641 20.63 -8.75 -24.52
C GLN A 641 19.22 -8.26 -24.89
N HIS A 642 18.98 -6.95 -24.91
CA HIS A 642 17.67 -6.35 -25.13
C HIS A 642 17.53 -5.85 -26.57
N ARG A 643 16.86 -6.64 -27.42
CA ARG A 643 16.74 -6.40 -28.87
C ARG A 643 15.29 -6.22 -29.30
N LEU A 644 15.07 -5.29 -30.23
CA LEU A 644 13.75 -5.05 -30.83
C LEU A 644 13.53 -5.76 -32.18
N VAL A 645 14.56 -6.44 -32.71
CA VAL A 645 14.46 -7.28 -33.91
C VAL A 645 13.57 -8.50 -33.63
N ARG A 646 12.74 -8.90 -34.59
CA ARG A 646 11.83 -10.05 -34.43
C ARG A 646 12.60 -11.39 -34.45
N PRO A 647 12.26 -12.36 -33.55
CA PRO A 647 11.31 -12.23 -32.44
C PRO A 647 11.85 -11.29 -31.36
N VAL A 648 11.01 -10.35 -30.90
CA VAL A 648 11.40 -9.31 -29.91
C VAL A 648 11.85 -9.99 -28.62
N ARG A 649 13.13 -9.81 -28.28
CA ARG A 649 13.78 -10.33 -27.06
C ARG A 649 14.22 -9.15 -26.21
N HIS A 650 13.28 -8.60 -25.45
CA HIS A 650 13.49 -7.39 -24.68
C HIS A 650 12.96 -7.54 -23.26
N GLY A 651 13.74 -7.15 -22.25
CA GLY A 651 13.37 -7.33 -20.83
C GLY A 651 12.18 -6.47 -20.38
N ALA A 652 11.77 -5.51 -21.21
CA ALA A 652 10.58 -4.69 -21.02
C ALA A 652 9.32 -5.22 -21.73
N ARG A 653 9.39 -6.38 -22.39
CA ARG A 653 8.22 -7.07 -22.91
C ARG A 653 7.58 -7.89 -21.80
N VAL A 654 6.25 -7.85 -21.68
CA VAL A 654 5.54 -8.62 -20.65
C VAL A 654 5.77 -10.11 -20.88
N PRO A 655 6.20 -10.88 -19.86
CA PRO A 655 6.39 -12.31 -20.01
C PRO A 655 5.05 -13.00 -20.27
N ALA A 656 5.02 -13.90 -21.26
CA ALA A 656 3.90 -14.83 -21.41
C ALA A 656 4.09 -15.95 -20.38
N PRO A 657 3.18 -16.13 -19.40
CA PRO A 657 3.22 -17.32 -18.56
C PRO A 657 3.10 -18.55 -19.46
N GLY A 658 3.91 -19.59 -19.23
CA GLY A 658 3.78 -20.85 -19.95
C GLY A 658 2.33 -21.34 -19.90
N ASP A 659 1.81 -21.78 -21.04
CA ASP A 659 0.47 -22.38 -21.09
C ASP A 659 0.47 -23.68 -20.26
N GLU A 660 -0.68 -24.03 -19.68
CA GLU A 660 -0.89 -25.21 -18.82
C GLU A 660 -0.73 -26.56 -19.56
N GLU A 661 -0.13 -26.57 -20.76
CA GLU A 661 0.10 -27.80 -21.50
C GLU A 661 1.42 -28.45 -21.06
N LEU A 662 1.28 -29.70 -20.58
CA LEU A 662 2.31 -30.65 -20.14
C LEU A 662 2.62 -30.68 -18.64
N LEU A 663 1.61 -31.01 -17.82
CA LEU A 663 1.88 -31.93 -16.71
C LEU A 663 2.29 -33.29 -17.33
N PRO A 664 3.46 -33.86 -17.00
CA PRO A 664 3.74 -35.23 -17.40
C PRO A 664 2.74 -36.13 -16.68
N VAL A 665 1.78 -36.69 -17.42
CA VAL A 665 0.99 -37.83 -16.96
C VAL A 665 1.94 -39.03 -16.94
N GLY A 666 2.74 -39.10 -15.87
CA GLY A 666 3.58 -40.25 -15.55
C GLY A 666 2.90 -41.08 -14.48
N SER A 667 1.90 -41.86 -14.87
CA SER A 667 1.42 -42.95 -14.03
C SER A 667 2.48 -44.05 -14.00
N SER A 668 3.25 -44.18 -12.92
CA SER A 668 3.87 -45.47 -12.61
C SER A 668 2.85 -46.30 -11.82
N ARG A 669 1.97 -46.99 -12.55
CA ARG A 669 1.38 -48.23 -12.03
C ARG A 669 2.56 -49.18 -11.83
N SER A 670 2.85 -49.51 -10.59
CA SER A 670 3.67 -50.66 -10.25
C SER A 670 3.01 -51.90 -10.83
N ALA A 671 3.59 -52.43 -11.90
CA ALA A 671 3.31 -53.78 -12.37
C ALA A 671 3.82 -54.74 -11.31
N ASN A 672 2.88 -55.44 -10.67
CA ASN A 672 3.16 -56.75 -10.10
C ASN A 672 3.42 -57.69 -11.27
N GLU A 673 4.65 -58.15 -11.41
CA GLU A 673 5.03 -59.41 -12.05
C GLU A 673 6.40 -59.80 -11.49
N GLY A 674 6.45 -60.91 -10.74
CA GLY A 674 7.65 -61.48 -10.11
C GLY A 674 7.52 -61.63 -8.60
#